data_AF-A0A7J5F3E6-F1
#
_entry.id   AF-A0A7J5F3E6-F1
#
_cell.length_a   1.000
_cell.length_b   1.000
_cell.length_c   1.000
_cell.angle_alpha   90.00
_cell.angle_beta   90.00
_cell.angle_gamma   90.00
#
_symmetry.space_group_name_H-M   'P 1'
#
loop_
_entity.id
_entity.type
_entity.pdbx_description
1 polymer ?
#
loop_
_entity_poly.entity_id
_entity_poly.type
_entity_poly.pdbx_seq_one_letter_code
_entity_poly.pdbx_strand_id
1 'polypeptide(L)'
;MTHRLSLILLFAAVQCAAALSALPGFSVSPYFSEQVKTFVFTPEVRLHINAPSVAAFDPAKPTALVFYALPNGNTIEMTVGKQLKAGDDWHYDIQHIGAQTRFVRSKVKDTNVVVIYCEANAASVPLSWPTWRSKYANDAALVKGIVDSMRTLFAPYAPYVVLSSHSGGGGFEFSYFDAAASIPAEVKRITFLDATYNYDNAYGAKIKDWLLGGPDRHLSVLAYNDSIALLNGQPIVSPTGGTWYRTRQMVSYLSGFMTFTTVSDASFITHTALDGRVKILLKQNPAQAILHTVQVELNGFIQTMLSGTPREGSGYTYYGARAYTSLVQTSAVLPVPMQIPARPAGSLTGSQFMNSLTGLSFTARENAIYAELAKGNVPDFLRTPVKLQSSFQDANGVSHAVVYEVMPDYLAVGTDTDYCRVPMGPVTAQKIANLFGGVMPTAKLVDDIYAKAPLKVAPLPLSVPDADKVTPATFLSHNGMIEQQRLSSGLPLGTLMGGTKKDVVISNKITDPTRPGNVVIYGWHQLNGTPIQPLTNIHSASYVDYSHGVRLMNAQILVDSVTRSVKTMLTDAVQYKVLSNETGAMTQPSYVKETNAPAVPKSFGVRSESPTSLRVVVKPDTNASEYIVYMGKDGLTFTDTLTLPAAAAVITGLQTDSVYYVRLRASNNAGVSAVSEALAGVPIASGTAPALIVNGFDRASAGNTYNFIRQHAGAFQANGMRFASATNDAVTDGLFSLGNHTIADYILGDESTADETFSAAEQTLVKAFLQGGGDLFVSGCEIGWDLDRPSVPTAADRDFFNNFLKMKYVADAPNNTKQTTYQAEVLSGTPFAGVPAMAFDNGTHGTIDVQWPDVVRANGGGVPFAKYTGLDTASGVSGVCFAGVFPGGTAKGSVVALSFPFETIYTKSVRDQLMGKALEFFAAANSVSGEPLAPERFTLHQNYPNPFNPSTTISYSIEKSGPVSLIVYDALGREVRQLVATHQPAGRYSVTFDGASLASGVYYCVLRAGRNQATRKMLLVR
;
A
#
# COMPACT_ATOMS: atom_id res chain seq x y z
N MET A 1 49.86 -21.46 -76.84
CA MET A 1 50.73 -22.38 -76.07
C MET A 1 51.25 -21.61 -74.86
N THR A 2 51.06 -21.95 -73.59
CA THR A 2 50.32 -23.04 -72.92
C THR A 2 50.34 -22.68 -71.41
N HIS A 3 49.19 -22.84 -70.74
CA HIS A 3 48.95 -22.84 -69.28
C HIS A 3 48.98 -21.52 -68.48
N ARG A 4 47.80 -20.89 -68.39
CA ARG A 4 47.32 -20.18 -67.19
C ARG A 4 45.91 -20.69 -66.87
N LEU A 5 45.78 -21.59 -65.89
CA LEU A 5 44.52 -21.97 -65.26
C LEU A 5 44.78 -22.34 -63.79
N SER A 6 43.97 -21.72 -62.93
CA SER A 6 43.52 -22.19 -61.62
C SER A 6 44.51 -22.26 -60.46
N LEU A 7 44.57 -21.17 -59.68
CA LEU A 7 44.63 -21.28 -58.22
C LEU A 7 43.78 -20.16 -57.59
N ILE A 8 42.49 -20.46 -57.41
CA ILE A 8 41.62 -19.79 -56.44
C ILE A 8 42.16 -20.21 -55.08
N LEU A 9 42.96 -19.35 -54.45
CA LEU A 9 43.42 -19.53 -53.07
C LEU A 9 42.45 -18.81 -52.14
N LEU A 10 41.58 -19.64 -51.56
CA LEU A 10 40.90 -19.49 -50.27
C LEU A 10 41.42 -18.33 -49.40
N PHE A 11 40.77 -17.17 -49.48
CA PHE A 11 40.55 -16.32 -48.31
C PHE A 11 39.27 -16.83 -47.63
N ALA A 12 39.36 -18.01 -47.02
CA ALA A 12 38.33 -18.46 -46.08
C ALA A 12 38.59 -17.73 -44.76
N ALA A 13 37.66 -16.83 -44.43
CA ALA A 13 37.53 -16.25 -43.11
C ALA A 13 37.50 -17.36 -42.05
N VAL A 14 38.59 -17.51 -41.31
CA VAL A 14 38.54 -18.14 -39.99
C VAL A 14 37.96 -17.07 -39.06
N GLN A 15 36.63 -16.89 -39.14
CA GLN A 15 35.88 -16.33 -38.04
C GLN A 15 36.04 -17.32 -36.89
N CYS A 16 36.89 -17.00 -35.92
CA CYS A 16 36.85 -17.63 -34.61
C CYS A 16 35.39 -17.65 -34.15
N ALA A 17 34.80 -18.84 -34.09
CA ALA A 17 33.54 -19.07 -33.42
C ALA A 17 33.78 -18.73 -31.94
N ALA A 18 33.51 -17.47 -31.56
CA ALA A 18 33.34 -17.12 -30.17
C ALA A 18 32.24 -18.04 -29.63
N ALA A 19 32.58 -18.86 -28.64
CA ALA A 19 31.60 -19.69 -27.96
C ALA A 19 30.42 -18.79 -27.54
N LEU A 20 29.17 -19.18 -27.87
CA LEU A 20 28.00 -18.42 -27.45
C LEU A 20 28.02 -18.30 -25.92
N SER A 21 28.29 -17.10 -25.42
CA SER A 21 28.26 -16.77 -24.01
C SER A 21 26.91 -16.16 -23.66
N ALA A 22 26.46 -16.33 -22.41
CA ALA A 22 25.28 -15.63 -21.93
C ALA A 22 25.45 -14.10 -22.03
N LEU A 23 24.33 -13.40 -22.18
CA LEU A 23 24.26 -11.95 -22.12
C LEU A 23 24.89 -11.46 -20.80
N PRO A 24 25.77 -10.45 -20.84
CA PRO A 24 26.47 -9.98 -19.65
C PRO A 24 25.52 -9.62 -18.49
N GLY A 25 25.72 -10.24 -17.33
CA GLY A 25 24.90 -10.02 -16.13
C GLY A 25 23.50 -10.65 -16.17
N PHE A 26 23.23 -11.58 -17.09
CA PHE A 26 22.02 -12.40 -17.12
C PHE A 26 22.28 -13.78 -16.50
N SER A 27 21.27 -14.30 -15.83
CA SER A 27 21.23 -15.68 -15.33
C SER A 27 20.43 -16.58 -16.27
N VAL A 28 20.66 -17.89 -16.23
CA VAL A 28 19.89 -18.85 -17.04
C VAL A 28 18.71 -19.38 -16.22
N SER A 29 17.50 -19.27 -16.76
CA SER A 29 16.28 -19.82 -16.18
C SER A 29 16.34 -21.35 -16.14
N PRO A 30 16.02 -21.98 -14.99
CA PRO A 30 16.06 -23.44 -14.86
C PRO A 30 14.93 -24.16 -15.59
N TYR A 31 13.93 -23.43 -16.12
CA TYR A 31 12.74 -24.02 -16.72
C TYR A 31 12.86 -24.23 -18.23
N PHE A 32 13.25 -23.18 -18.96
CA PHE A 32 13.34 -23.19 -20.43
C PHE A 32 14.67 -22.62 -20.95
N SER A 33 15.69 -22.55 -20.08
CA SER A 33 17.04 -22.07 -20.38
C SER A 33 17.11 -20.63 -20.93
N GLU A 34 16.04 -19.86 -20.77
CA GLU A 34 15.96 -18.44 -21.13
C GLU A 34 16.96 -17.62 -20.32
N GLN A 35 17.46 -16.53 -20.88
CA GLN A 35 18.38 -15.64 -20.18
C GLN A 35 17.55 -14.57 -19.46
N VAL A 36 17.70 -14.46 -18.14
CA VAL A 36 16.88 -13.57 -17.30
C VAL A 36 17.70 -12.64 -16.41
N LYS A 37 17.21 -11.41 -16.23
CA LYS A 37 17.79 -10.39 -15.35
C LYS A 37 16.69 -9.59 -14.66
N THR A 38 16.79 -9.38 -13.35
CA THR A 38 15.81 -8.61 -12.55
C THR A 38 16.52 -7.52 -11.75
N PHE A 39 15.96 -6.32 -11.73
CA PHE A 39 16.43 -5.21 -10.89
C PHE A 39 15.32 -4.18 -10.71
N VAL A 40 15.52 -3.25 -9.78
CA VAL A 40 14.62 -2.12 -9.55
C VAL A 40 15.22 -0.87 -10.19
N PHE A 41 14.42 -0.21 -11.03
CA PHE A 41 14.68 1.11 -11.56
C PHE A 41 14.02 2.15 -10.64
N THR A 42 14.78 3.11 -10.14
CA THR A 42 14.27 4.12 -9.21
C THR A 42 13.57 5.27 -9.94
N PRO A 43 12.45 5.78 -9.39
CA PRO A 43 11.77 5.29 -8.19
C PRO A 43 10.79 4.15 -8.53
N GLU A 44 10.86 3.07 -7.74
CA GLU A 44 9.74 2.13 -7.58
C GLU A 44 9.23 1.46 -8.88
N VAL A 45 10.11 1.04 -9.80
CA VAL A 45 9.74 0.17 -10.94
C VAL A 45 10.61 -1.07 -10.95
N ARG A 46 10.01 -2.25 -10.74
CA ARG A 46 10.70 -3.53 -10.88
C ARG A 46 10.67 -3.96 -12.34
N LEU A 47 11.85 -4.25 -12.88
CA LEU A 47 12.02 -4.76 -14.25
C LEU A 47 12.50 -6.20 -14.20
N HIS A 48 11.87 -7.06 -15.01
CA HIS A 48 12.35 -8.40 -15.29
C HIS A 48 12.52 -8.56 -16.79
N ILE A 49 13.73 -8.89 -17.23
CA ILE A 49 14.07 -9.11 -18.61
C ILE A 49 14.08 -10.62 -18.85
N ASN A 50 13.33 -11.09 -19.83
CA ASN A 50 13.35 -12.45 -20.35
C ASN A 50 13.81 -12.41 -21.82
N ALA A 51 15.03 -12.85 -22.07
CA ALA A 51 15.63 -13.00 -23.39
C ALA A 51 15.66 -14.48 -23.84
N PRO A 52 15.77 -14.75 -25.16
CA PRO A 52 15.98 -16.11 -25.67
C PRO A 52 17.14 -16.82 -24.96
N SER A 53 17.11 -18.15 -24.93
CA SER A 53 18.22 -18.94 -24.38
C SER A 53 19.54 -18.64 -25.10
N VAL A 54 20.67 -18.96 -24.45
CA VAL A 54 22.00 -18.75 -25.06
C VAL A 54 22.09 -19.37 -26.45
N ALA A 55 21.53 -20.58 -26.65
CA ALA A 55 21.53 -21.27 -27.93
C ALA A 55 20.55 -20.67 -28.97
N ALA A 56 19.55 -19.91 -28.54
CA ALA A 56 18.52 -19.35 -29.42
C ALA A 56 18.72 -17.85 -29.71
N PHE A 57 19.54 -17.16 -28.91
CA PHE A 57 19.87 -15.76 -29.11
C PHE A 57 20.94 -15.62 -30.21
N ASP A 58 20.64 -14.85 -31.24
CA ASP A 58 21.55 -14.64 -32.37
C ASP A 58 21.96 -13.17 -32.44
N PRO A 59 23.21 -12.81 -32.09
CA PRO A 59 23.68 -11.42 -32.11
C PRO A 59 23.57 -10.72 -33.47
N ALA A 60 23.45 -11.45 -34.58
CA ALA A 60 23.30 -10.87 -35.91
C ALA A 60 21.85 -10.45 -36.24
N LYS A 61 20.86 -10.91 -35.46
CA LYS A 61 19.45 -10.56 -35.66
C LYS A 61 19.10 -9.26 -34.92
N PRO A 62 18.17 -8.46 -35.46
CA PRO A 62 17.61 -7.34 -34.71
C PRO A 62 16.92 -7.84 -33.44
N THR A 63 16.87 -6.98 -32.42
CA THR A 63 16.27 -7.32 -31.12
C THR A 63 15.01 -6.50 -30.87
N ALA A 64 13.87 -7.19 -30.74
CA ALA A 64 12.62 -6.57 -30.29
C ALA A 64 12.64 -6.47 -28.77
N LEU A 65 12.68 -5.24 -28.24
CA LEU A 65 12.50 -4.96 -26.83
C LEU A 65 11.00 -4.73 -26.56
N VAL A 66 10.32 -5.77 -26.11
CA VAL A 66 8.89 -5.77 -25.80
C VAL A 66 8.72 -5.34 -24.35
N PHE A 67 8.39 -4.07 -24.12
CA PHE A 67 8.05 -3.57 -22.80
C PHE A 67 6.62 -3.98 -22.50
N TYR A 68 6.45 -5.03 -21.69
CA TYR A 68 5.15 -5.51 -21.24
C TYR A 68 4.83 -4.86 -19.89
N ALA A 69 4.03 -3.80 -19.89
CA ALA A 69 3.56 -3.14 -18.68
C ALA A 69 2.40 -3.91 -18.05
N LEU A 70 2.57 -4.27 -16.77
CA LEU A 70 1.69 -5.20 -16.06
C LEU A 70 0.32 -4.59 -15.73
N PRO A 71 -0.73 -5.44 -15.61
CA PRO A 71 -2.01 -5.02 -15.08
C PRO A 71 -1.94 -4.74 -13.57
N ASN A 72 -2.96 -4.04 -13.08
CA ASN A 72 -3.07 -3.73 -11.65
C ASN A 72 -3.20 -5.02 -10.84
N GLY A 73 -2.49 -5.11 -9.72
CA GLY A 73 -2.60 -6.23 -8.78
C GLY A 73 -1.79 -7.47 -9.16
N ASN A 74 -1.13 -7.51 -10.31
CA ASN A 74 -0.24 -8.62 -10.67
C ASN A 74 1.22 -8.28 -10.40
N THR A 75 1.96 -9.25 -9.85
CA THR A 75 3.43 -9.22 -9.86
C THR A 75 3.98 -9.73 -11.20
N ILE A 76 5.28 -9.49 -11.46
CA ILE A 76 6.04 -10.16 -12.53
C ILE A 76 5.84 -11.67 -12.50
N GLU A 77 5.93 -12.30 -11.33
CA GLU A 77 5.84 -13.75 -11.19
C GLU A 77 4.45 -14.27 -11.58
N MET A 78 3.38 -13.60 -11.12
CA MET A 78 2.00 -13.90 -11.53
C MET A 78 1.81 -13.72 -13.04
N THR A 79 2.41 -12.68 -13.62
CA THR A 79 2.29 -12.36 -15.05
C THR A 79 3.05 -13.33 -15.96
N VAL A 80 4.27 -13.72 -15.55
CA VAL A 80 5.04 -14.78 -16.21
C VAL A 80 4.23 -16.08 -16.19
N GLY A 81 3.61 -16.37 -15.04
CA GLY A 81 2.68 -17.48 -14.82
C GLY A 81 3.37 -18.82 -14.58
N LYS A 82 2.65 -19.76 -13.95
CA LYS A 82 3.12 -21.12 -13.68
C LYS A 82 1.95 -22.10 -13.63
N GLN A 83 2.26 -23.39 -13.71
CA GLN A 83 1.29 -24.45 -13.40
C GLN A 83 0.82 -24.31 -11.94
N LEU A 84 -0.49 -24.27 -11.73
CA LEU A 84 -1.08 -24.18 -10.39
C LEU A 84 -0.88 -25.47 -9.59
N LYS A 85 -0.55 -25.31 -8.31
CA LYS A 85 -0.56 -26.33 -7.27
C LYS A 85 -1.59 -25.95 -6.20
N ALA A 86 -1.98 -26.91 -5.36
CA ALA A 86 -2.91 -26.65 -4.26
C ALA A 86 -2.36 -25.54 -3.34
N GLY A 87 -3.19 -24.52 -3.08
CA GLY A 87 -2.84 -23.36 -2.26
C GLY A 87 -2.16 -22.21 -3.03
N ASP A 88 -1.92 -22.36 -4.33
CA ASP A 88 -1.40 -21.26 -5.15
C ASP A 88 -2.46 -20.18 -5.42
N ASP A 89 -2.01 -18.93 -5.51
CA ASP A 89 -2.83 -17.81 -5.95
C ASP A 89 -3.27 -18.01 -7.43
N TRP A 90 -4.55 -17.74 -7.70
CA TRP A 90 -5.14 -17.92 -9.03
C TRP A 90 -4.51 -17.01 -10.10
N HIS A 91 -3.92 -15.87 -9.73
CA HIS A 91 -3.29 -14.94 -10.66
C HIS A 91 -2.11 -15.56 -11.44
N TYR A 92 -1.54 -16.68 -10.96
CA TYR A 92 -0.50 -17.40 -11.68
C TYR A 92 -1.00 -18.10 -12.97
N ASP A 93 -2.32 -18.31 -13.13
CA ASP A 93 -2.88 -19.09 -14.25
C ASP A 93 -3.55 -18.24 -15.35
N ILE A 94 -3.70 -16.93 -15.14
CA ILE A 94 -4.59 -16.11 -15.98
C ILE A 94 -3.91 -15.37 -17.14
N GLN A 95 -2.59 -15.14 -17.08
CA GLN A 95 -1.87 -14.39 -18.13
C GLN A 95 -0.87 -15.25 -18.90
N HIS A 96 0.00 -15.98 -18.20
CA HIS A 96 1.02 -16.84 -18.79
C HIS A 96 1.88 -16.17 -19.88
N ILE A 97 2.25 -14.91 -19.70
CA ILE A 97 3.01 -14.15 -20.71
C ILE A 97 4.36 -14.81 -20.99
N GLY A 98 4.96 -15.50 -20.01
CA GLY A 98 6.16 -16.31 -20.25
C GLY A 98 5.93 -17.42 -21.28
N ALA A 99 4.85 -18.19 -21.14
CA ALA A 99 4.49 -19.25 -22.08
C ALA A 99 4.07 -18.69 -23.45
N GLN A 100 3.29 -17.60 -23.47
CA GLN A 100 2.92 -16.91 -24.71
C GLN A 100 4.14 -16.34 -25.44
N THR A 101 5.14 -15.82 -24.72
CA THR A 101 6.41 -15.36 -25.29
C THR A 101 7.17 -16.50 -25.97
N ARG A 102 7.24 -17.67 -25.32
CA ARG A 102 7.85 -18.88 -25.92
C ARG A 102 7.12 -19.30 -27.20
N PHE A 103 5.80 -19.21 -27.21
CA PHE A 103 5.01 -19.44 -28.42
C PHE A 103 5.36 -18.42 -29.51
N VAL A 104 5.40 -17.12 -29.21
CA VAL A 104 5.78 -16.07 -30.18
C VAL A 104 7.17 -16.32 -30.76
N ARG A 105 8.17 -16.66 -29.92
CA ARG A 105 9.53 -17.05 -30.37
C ARG A 105 9.55 -18.33 -31.22
N SER A 106 8.53 -19.18 -31.12
CA SER A 106 8.39 -20.34 -32.01
C SER A 106 7.98 -19.93 -33.44
N LYS A 107 7.32 -18.77 -33.60
CA LYS A 107 6.83 -18.25 -34.88
C LYS A 107 7.73 -17.17 -35.47
N VAL A 108 8.32 -16.33 -34.62
CA VAL A 108 9.21 -15.22 -35.00
C VAL A 108 10.66 -15.68 -34.84
N LYS A 109 11.30 -16.06 -35.96
CA LYS A 109 12.67 -16.64 -35.99
C LYS A 109 13.73 -15.68 -36.49
N ASP A 110 13.33 -14.60 -37.12
CA ASP A 110 14.12 -13.54 -37.74
C ASP A 110 14.48 -12.39 -36.78
N THR A 111 14.05 -12.45 -35.52
CA THR A 111 14.27 -11.40 -34.52
C THR A 111 14.48 -12.03 -33.16
N ASN A 112 15.39 -11.47 -32.35
CA ASN A 112 15.48 -11.79 -30.94
C ASN A 112 14.32 -11.11 -30.19
N VAL A 113 13.29 -11.88 -29.81
CA VAL A 113 12.16 -11.34 -29.03
C VAL A 113 12.52 -11.36 -27.54
N VAL A 114 12.82 -10.17 -26.98
CA VAL A 114 13.14 -9.96 -25.56
C VAL A 114 11.94 -9.28 -24.90
N VAL A 115 11.37 -9.90 -23.87
CA VAL A 115 10.23 -9.34 -23.13
C VAL A 115 10.74 -8.75 -21.81
N ILE A 116 10.42 -7.49 -21.59
CA ILE A 116 10.77 -6.70 -20.41
C ILE A 116 9.48 -6.45 -19.65
N TYR A 117 9.27 -7.18 -18.58
CA TYR A 117 8.13 -7.00 -17.69
C TYR A 117 8.34 -5.75 -16.84
N CYS A 118 7.40 -4.82 -16.95
CA CYS A 118 7.47 -3.52 -16.28
C CYS A 118 6.39 -3.48 -15.19
N GLU A 119 6.82 -3.67 -13.94
CA GLU A 119 5.97 -3.64 -12.76
C GLU A 119 6.25 -2.35 -12.00
N ALA A 120 5.26 -1.47 -11.89
CA ALA A 120 5.33 -0.40 -10.91
C ALA A 120 5.34 -1.07 -9.51
N ASN A 121 6.36 -0.84 -8.69
CA ASN A 121 6.61 -1.59 -7.46
C ASN A 121 7.20 -0.69 -6.36
N ALA A 122 6.46 -0.48 -5.28
CA ALA A 122 6.97 0.14 -4.07
C ALA A 122 7.54 -0.93 -3.13
N ALA A 123 8.81 -1.32 -3.32
CA ALA A 123 9.68 -2.20 -2.50
C ALA A 123 9.14 -3.55 -1.95
N SER A 124 7.83 -3.81 -2.00
CA SER A 124 7.16 -5.00 -1.47
C SER A 124 5.78 -5.27 -2.10
N VAL A 125 5.28 -4.40 -3.00
CA VAL A 125 3.91 -4.50 -3.57
C VAL A 125 3.86 -3.89 -4.98
N PRO A 126 3.24 -4.56 -5.96
CA PRO A 126 2.92 -3.95 -7.24
C PRO A 126 1.98 -2.75 -7.07
N LEU A 127 2.45 -1.56 -7.38
CA LEU A 127 1.61 -0.38 -7.63
C LEU A 127 0.85 -0.59 -8.94
N SER A 128 -0.32 0.05 -9.05
CA SER A 128 -0.95 0.26 -10.34
C SER A 128 -0.13 1.29 -11.15
N TRP A 129 0.08 1.08 -12.45
CA TRP A 129 0.72 2.07 -13.30
C TRP A 129 0.00 3.44 -13.29
N PRO A 130 -1.34 3.53 -13.21
CA PRO A 130 -2.04 4.81 -12.99
C PRO A 130 -1.66 5.49 -11.68
N THR A 131 -1.54 4.73 -10.58
CA THR A 131 -1.10 5.26 -9.28
C THR A 131 0.35 5.73 -9.34
N TRP A 132 1.24 4.93 -9.90
CA TRP A 132 2.65 5.30 -10.07
C TRP A 132 2.79 6.57 -10.90
N ARG A 133 2.04 6.66 -12.01
CA ARG A 133 1.96 7.86 -12.85
C ARG A 133 1.47 9.09 -12.08
N SER A 134 0.45 8.94 -11.25
CA SER A 134 -0.07 10.06 -10.43
C SER A 134 0.90 10.52 -9.33
N LYS A 135 1.76 9.60 -8.84
CA LYS A 135 2.73 9.86 -7.77
C LYS A 135 3.93 10.67 -8.25
N TYR A 136 4.40 10.42 -9.47
CA TYR A 136 5.61 11.05 -9.99
C TYR A 136 5.27 12.09 -11.05
N ALA A 137 5.36 13.38 -10.70
CA ALA A 137 5.09 14.48 -11.64
C ALA A 137 6.03 14.48 -12.87
N ASN A 138 7.16 13.76 -12.81
CA ASN A 138 8.10 13.52 -13.90
C ASN A 138 8.02 12.09 -14.48
N ASP A 139 6.88 11.41 -14.33
CA ASP A 139 6.60 10.06 -14.83
C ASP A 139 7.07 9.83 -16.27
N ALA A 140 6.77 10.77 -17.18
CA ALA A 140 7.13 10.68 -18.59
C ALA A 140 8.66 10.58 -18.80
N ALA A 141 9.42 11.40 -18.07
CA ALA A 141 10.89 11.37 -18.13
C ALA A 141 11.46 10.08 -17.54
N LEU A 142 10.88 9.58 -16.46
CA LEU A 142 11.28 8.33 -15.81
C LEU A 142 11.01 7.11 -16.70
N VAL A 143 9.81 7.02 -17.30
CA VAL A 143 9.46 5.94 -18.23
C VAL A 143 10.35 5.98 -19.48
N LYS A 144 10.61 7.17 -20.02
CA LYS A 144 11.59 7.31 -21.11
C LYS A 144 12.99 6.84 -20.69
N GLY A 145 13.43 7.18 -19.49
CA GLY A 145 14.70 6.72 -18.92
C GLY A 145 14.79 5.20 -18.82
N ILE A 146 13.68 4.52 -18.47
CA ILE A 146 13.60 3.05 -18.45
C ILE A 146 13.79 2.50 -19.87
N VAL A 147 13.02 3.00 -20.84
CA VAL A 147 13.10 2.53 -22.23
C VAL A 147 14.50 2.75 -22.82
N ASP A 148 15.07 3.94 -22.62
CA ASP A 148 16.40 4.28 -23.12
C ASP A 148 17.51 3.44 -22.47
N SER A 149 17.39 3.16 -21.16
CA SER A 149 18.35 2.31 -20.45
C SER A 149 18.33 0.88 -20.99
N MET A 150 17.16 0.33 -21.32
CA MET A 150 17.07 -1.02 -21.90
C MET A 150 17.58 -1.03 -23.34
N ARG A 151 17.32 0.02 -24.13
CA ARG A 151 17.92 0.16 -25.46
C ARG A 151 19.44 0.23 -25.39
N THR A 152 19.98 0.94 -24.40
CA THR A 152 21.43 1.03 -24.18
C THR A 152 22.00 -0.34 -23.80
N LEU A 153 21.35 -1.07 -22.91
CA LEU A 153 21.74 -2.44 -22.52
C LEU A 153 21.81 -3.40 -23.72
N PHE A 154 20.95 -3.21 -24.72
CA PHE A 154 20.90 -4.03 -25.93
C PHE A 154 21.47 -3.34 -27.18
N ALA A 155 22.18 -2.21 -27.04
CA ALA A 155 22.70 -1.43 -28.15
C ALA A 155 23.54 -2.24 -29.17
N PRO A 156 24.37 -3.23 -28.76
CA PRO A 156 25.11 -4.07 -29.70
C PRO A 156 24.26 -4.95 -30.62
N TYR A 157 22.95 -5.10 -30.35
CA TYR A 157 22.07 -6.09 -30.99
C TYR A 157 20.92 -5.46 -31.79
N ALA A 158 21.17 -4.27 -32.37
CA ALA A 158 20.23 -3.50 -33.19
C ALA A 158 18.80 -3.46 -32.60
N PRO A 159 18.61 -2.84 -31.42
CA PRO A 159 17.34 -2.91 -30.71
C PRO A 159 16.29 -1.97 -31.32
N TYR A 160 15.04 -2.45 -31.38
CA TYR A 160 13.85 -1.63 -31.62
C TYR A 160 12.80 -1.86 -30.54
N VAL A 161 11.86 -0.92 -30.39
CA VAL A 161 10.90 -0.91 -29.29
C VAL A 161 9.54 -1.48 -29.74
N VAL A 162 8.99 -2.33 -28.89
CA VAL A 162 7.58 -2.74 -28.91
C VAL A 162 6.96 -2.34 -27.58
N LEU A 163 5.93 -1.51 -27.62
CA LEU A 163 5.16 -1.12 -26.44
C LEU A 163 3.96 -2.06 -26.32
N SER A 164 3.86 -2.74 -25.19
CA SER A 164 2.76 -3.66 -24.89
C SER A 164 2.26 -3.46 -23.47
N SER A 165 0.95 -3.40 -23.30
CA SER A 165 0.37 -3.16 -21.98
C SER A 165 -0.88 -3.97 -21.78
N HIS A 166 -1.12 -4.37 -20.53
CA HIS A 166 -2.36 -4.97 -20.11
C HIS A 166 -3.01 -4.14 -19.01
N SER A 167 -4.32 -3.88 -19.12
CA SER A 167 -5.08 -3.17 -18.10
C SER A 167 -4.50 -1.79 -17.75
N GLY A 168 -4.37 -1.48 -16.46
CA GLY A 168 -3.72 -0.26 -15.97
C GLY A 168 -2.28 -0.07 -16.48
N GLY A 169 -1.60 -1.12 -16.96
CA GLY A 169 -0.30 -1.03 -17.63
C GLY A 169 -0.26 -0.03 -18.78
N GLY A 170 -1.41 0.31 -19.39
CA GLY A 170 -1.51 1.39 -20.36
C GLY A 170 -0.92 2.71 -19.85
N GLY A 171 -0.97 2.97 -18.55
CA GLY A 171 -0.35 4.14 -17.92
C GLY A 171 1.12 4.31 -18.29
N PHE A 172 1.90 3.22 -18.34
CA PHE A 172 3.30 3.24 -18.79
C PHE A 172 3.43 3.71 -20.23
N GLU A 173 2.64 3.17 -21.15
CA GLU A 173 2.70 3.55 -22.57
C GLU A 173 2.31 5.00 -22.78
N PHE A 174 1.26 5.47 -22.11
CA PHE A 174 0.83 6.87 -22.24
C PHE A 174 1.86 7.83 -21.62
N SER A 175 2.49 7.50 -20.49
CA SER A 175 3.64 8.27 -19.97
C SER A 175 4.80 8.31 -20.96
N TYR A 176 5.09 7.21 -21.66
CA TYR A 176 6.11 7.20 -22.71
C TYR A 176 5.72 8.11 -23.89
N PHE A 177 4.44 8.12 -24.30
CA PHE A 177 3.97 9.05 -25.33
C PHE A 177 4.10 10.50 -24.89
N ASP A 178 3.89 10.81 -23.61
CA ASP A 178 4.03 12.16 -23.08
C ASP A 178 5.47 12.65 -23.03
N ALA A 179 6.44 11.74 -23.01
CA ALA A 179 7.87 12.07 -22.95
C ALA A 179 8.44 12.67 -24.24
N ALA A 180 7.68 12.65 -25.34
CA ALA A 180 8.09 13.20 -26.63
C ALA A 180 6.93 13.86 -27.38
N ALA A 181 7.25 14.83 -28.23
CA ALA A 181 6.28 15.49 -29.10
C ALA A 181 5.64 14.50 -30.10
N SER A 182 6.41 13.51 -30.56
CA SER A 182 5.98 12.46 -31.48
C SER A 182 6.52 11.10 -31.02
N ILE A 183 5.80 10.01 -31.31
CA ILE A 183 6.27 8.65 -31.01
C ILE A 183 7.51 8.35 -31.87
N PRO A 184 8.65 7.96 -31.27
CA PRO A 184 9.91 7.75 -32.01
C PRO A 184 9.84 6.64 -33.06
N ALA A 185 10.63 6.77 -34.14
CA ALA A 185 10.61 5.84 -35.27
C ALA A 185 11.15 4.43 -34.95
N GLU A 186 11.92 4.29 -33.87
CA GLU A 186 12.35 3.00 -33.31
C GLU A 186 11.21 2.20 -32.68
N VAL A 187 10.05 2.81 -32.38
CA VAL A 187 8.85 2.08 -31.97
C VAL A 187 8.21 1.47 -33.21
N LYS A 188 8.20 0.13 -33.29
CA LYS A 188 7.68 -0.61 -34.46
C LYS A 188 6.31 -1.22 -34.24
N ARG A 189 5.92 -1.43 -32.98
CA ARG A 189 4.61 -1.97 -32.63
C ARG A 189 4.12 -1.38 -31.31
N ILE A 190 2.82 -1.06 -31.27
CA ILE A 190 2.09 -0.62 -30.08
C ILE A 190 0.92 -1.58 -29.90
N THR A 191 0.78 -2.13 -28.70
CA THR A 191 -0.30 -3.06 -28.39
C THR A 191 -0.99 -2.75 -27.08
N PHE A 192 -2.32 -2.66 -27.13
CA PHE A 192 -3.14 -2.52 -25.94
C PHE A 192 -3.95 -3.81 -25.75
N LEU A 193 -3.68 -4.52 -24.65
CA LEU A 193 -4.52 -5.61 -24.18
C LEU A 193 -5.44 -5.04 -23.10
N ASP A 194 -6.64 -4.62 -23.49
CA ASP A 194 -7.61 -4.04 -22.57
C ASP A 194 -7.01 -2.89 -21.73
N ALA A 195 -6.23 -2.02 -22.38
CA ALA A 195 -5.32 -1.07 -21.73
C ALA A 195 -5.48 0.39 -22.19
N THR A 196 -6.58 0.72 -22.88
CA THR A 196 -6.78 2.05 -23.49
C THR A 196 -7.43 3.08 -22.55
N TYR A 197 -7.46 2.86 -21.23
CA TYR A 197 -8.19 3.71 -20.28
C TYR A 197 -7.85 5.21 -20.38
N ASN A 198 -6.57 5.53 -20.58
CA ASN A 198 -6.07 6.91 -20.66
C ASN A 198 -6.14 7.51 -22.07
N TYR A 199 -6.71 6.82 -23.06
CA TYR A 199 -6.81 7.36 -24.41
C TYR A 199 -7.72 8.59 -24.49
N ASP A 200 -7.25 9.60 -25.21
CA ASP A 200 -8.03 10.71 -25.73
C ASP A 200 -7.51 11.12 -27.13
N ASN A 201 -8.16 12.12 -27.74
CA ASN A 201 -7.82 12.55 -29.10
C ASN A 201 -6.46 13.23 -29.23
N ALA A 202 -5.83 13.71 -28.15
CA ALA A 202 -4.47 14.25 -28.20
C ALA A 202 -3.45 13.14 -28.50
N TYR A 203 -3.64 11.95 -27.92
CA TYR A 203 -2.86 10.76 -28.28
C TYR A 203 -3.20 10.23 -29.67
N GLY A 204 -4.45 10.38 -30.12
CA GLY A 204 -4.88 10.04 -31.47
C GLY A 204 -4.00 10.68 -32.56
N ALA A 205 -3.63 11.96 -32.38
CA ALA A 205 -2.74 12.67 -33.31
C ALA A 205 -1.36 12.00 -33.40
N LYS A 206 -0.74 11.72 -32.25
CA LYS A 206 0.58 11.05 -32.16
C LYS A 206 0.56 9.65 -32.79
N ILE A 207 -0.48 8.86 -32.51
CA ILE A 207 -0.64 7.50 -33.07
C ILE A 207 -0.84 7.56 -34.58
N LYS A 208 -1.65 8.50 -35.09
CA LYS A 208 -1.85 8.72 -36.52
C LYS A 208 -0.54 9.10 -37.23
N ASP A 209 0.18 10.10 -36.74
CA ASP A 209 1.45 10.53 -37.35
C ASP A 209 2.50 9.41 -37.32
N TRP A 210 2.52 8.65 -36.22
CA TRP A 210 3.35 7.46 -36.12
C TRP A 210 2.96 6.40 -37.17
N LEU A 211 1.69 5.98 -37.27
CA LEU A 211 1.26 4.97 -38.23
C LEU A 211 1.55 5.32 -39.69
N LEU A 212 1.40 6.60 -40.05
CA LEU A 212 1.63 7.11 -41.41
C LEU A 212 3.12 7.35 -41.72
N GLY A 213 3.97 7.48 -40.70
CA GLY A 213 5.40 7.74 -40.88
C GLY A 213 6.26 6.51 -41.25
N GLY A 214 5.69 5.32 -41.44
CA GLY A 214 6.44 4.15 -41.92
C GLY A 214 5.59 2.87 -42.09
N PRO A 215 5.90 2.00 -43.08
CA PRO A 215 5.14 0.78 -43.35
C PRO A 215 5.44 -0.36 -42.36
N ASP A 216 6.46 -0.23 -41.51
CA ASP A 216 6.86 -1.21 -40.50
C ASP A 216 6.17 -1.02 -39.14
N ARG A 217 5.27 -0.03 -39.03
CA ARG A 217 4.59 0.35 -37.78
C ARG A 217 3.20 -0.30 -37.68
N HIS A 218 2.95 -0.99 -36.57
CA HIS A 218 1.76 -1.82 -36.35
C HIS A 218 1.01 -1.47 -35.05
N LEU A 219 -0.29 -1.24 -35.14
CA LEU A 219 -1.17 -1.01 -33.99
C LEU A 219 -2.11 -2.20 -33.81
N SER A 220 -2.07 -2.84 -32.63
CA SER A 220 -3.02 -3.89 -32.27
C SER A 220 -3.75 -3.55 -30.97
N VAL A 221 -5.08 -3.53 -30.98
CA VAL A 221 -5.87 -3.22 -29.79
C VAL A 221 -6.88 -4.33 -29.55
N LEU A 222 -6.90 -4.87 -28.33
CA LEU A 222 -7.93 -5.77 -27.84
C LEU A 222 -8.71 -5.04 -26.74
N ALA A 223 -10.03 -5.07 -26.79
CA ALA A 223 -10.88 -4.64 -25.69
C ALA A 223 -12.18 -5.46 -25.70
N TYR A 224 -12.82 -5.62 -24.55
CA TYR A 224 -14.17 -6.21 -24.48
C TYR A 224 -15.19 -5.17 -24.12
N ASN A 225 -16.47 -5.48 -24.30
CA ASN A 225 -17.56 -4.61 -23.88
C ASN A 225 -17.70 -4.62 -22.35
N ASP A 226 -16.79 -3.90 -21.70
CA ASP A 226 -16.74 -3.68 -20.26
C ASP A 226 -17.81 -2.68 -19.79
N SER A 227 -18.32 -1.82 -20.69
CA SER A 227 -19.37 -0.84 -20.40
C SER A 227 -20.70 -1.42 -19.90
N ILE A 228 -20.91 -2.73 -20.10
CA ILE A 228 -22.09 -3.48 -19.63
C ILE A 228 -21.71 -4.65 -18.72
N ALA A 229 -20.43 -4.80 -18.35
CA ALA A 229 -19.98 -5.90 -17.51
C ALA A 229 -20.42 -5.67 -16.06
N LEU A 230 -20.89 -6.74 -15.40
CA LEU A 230 -21.42 -6.69 -14.04
C LEU A 230 -20.59 -7.55 -13.08
N LEU A 231 -20.31 -7.01 -11.90
CA LEU A 231 -19.81 -7.75 -10.74
C LEU A 231 -20.90 -7.72 -9.66
N ASN A 232 -21.41 -8.88 -9.26
CA ASN A 232 -22.51 -8.99 -8.29
C ASN A 232 -23.74 -8.12 -8.65
N GLY A 233 -24.06 -8.03 -9.94
CA GLY A 233 -25.18 -7.24 -10.47
C GLY A 233 -24.91 -5.74 -10.62
N GLN A 234 -23.71 -5.25 -10.28
CA GLN A 234 -23.33 -3.84 -10.39
C GLN A 234 -22.33 -3.60 -11.54
N PRO A 235 -22.45 -2.49 -12.31
CA PRO A 235 -21.48 -2.13 -13.33
C PRO A 235 -20.07 -1.94 -12.76
N ILE A 236 -19.05 -2.52 -13.42
CA ILE A 236 -17.66 -2.38 -12.98
C ILE A 236 -16.95 -1.12 -13.49
N VAL A 237 -17.49 -0.52 -14.57
CA VAL A 237 -16.99 0.72 -15.16
C VAL A 237 -18.17 1.57 -15.63
N SER A 238 -17.99 2.89 -15.67
CA SER A 238 -19.00 3.77 -16.27
C SER A 238 -19.08 3.55 -17.79
N PRO A 239 -20.19 3.94 -18.45
CA PRO A 239 -20.35 3.76 -19.91
C PRO A 239 -19.24 4.39 -20.76
N THR A 240 -18.50 5.36 -20.20
CA THR A 240 -17.41 6.09 -20.87
C THR A 240 -16.03 5.89 -20.23
N GLY A 241 -15.97 5.20 -19.08
CA GLY A 241 -14.75 4.97 -18.32
C GLY A 241 -13.94 3.75 -18.76
N GLY A 242 -14.58 2.81 -19.47
CA GLY A 242 -14.00 1.55 -19.90
C GLY A 242 -13.19 1.60 -21.20
N THR A 243 -12.42 0.54 -21.45
CA THR A 243 -11.60 0.35 -22.66
C THR A 243 -12.46 0.23 -23.90
N TRP A 244 -13.68 -0.30 -23.78
CA TRP A 244 -14.65 -0.38 -24.88
C TRP A 244 -14.91 0.99 -25.50
N TYR A 245 -15.26 1.96 -24.65
CA TYR A 245 -15.57 3.31 -25.09
C TYR A 245 -14.33 4.01 -25.62
N ARG A 246 -13.21 3.94 -24.89
CA ARG A 246 -11.95 4.59 -25.25
C ARG A 246 -11.37 4.06 -26.56
N THR A 247 -11.48 2.76 -26.81
CA THR A 247 -11.06 2.16 -28.09
C THR A 247 -11.95 2.62 -29.24
N ARG A 248 -13.27 2.74 -29.03
CA ARG A 248 -14.16 3.29 -30.07
C ARG A 248 -13.91 4.77 -30.35
N GLN A 249 -13.50 5.55 -29.35
CA GLN A 249 -13.02 6.92 -29.57
C GLN A 249 -11.76 6.93 -30.44
N MET A 250 -10.82 6.00 -30.21
CA MET A 250 -9.63 5.85 -31.07
C MET A 250 -9.99 5.51 -32.50
N VAL A 251 -10.88 4.54 -32.73
CA VAL A 251 -11.39 4.19 -34.07
C VAL A 251 -12.04 5.42 -34.73
N SER A 252 -12.90 6.13 -34.01
CA SER A 252 -13.58 7.33 -34.50
C SER A 252 -12.60 8.41 -34.94
N TYR A 253 -11.60 8.72 -34.11
CA TYR A 253 -10.57 9.70 -34.44
C TYR A 253 -9.75 9.27 -35.66
N LEU A 254 -9.25 8.03 -35.68
CA LEU A 254 -8.39 7.53 -36.76
C LEU A 254 -9.16 7.40 -38.09
N SER A 255 -10.48 7.17 -38.06
CA SER A 255 -11.32 7.11 -39.27
C SER A 255 -11.33 8.42 -40.06
N GLY A 256 -10.97 9.55 -39.45
CA GLY A 256 -10.76 10.81 -40.16
C GLY A 256 -9.49 10.85 -41.03
N PHE A 257 -8.58 9.89 -40.87
CA PHE A 257 -7.25 9.89 -41.51
C PHE A 257 -6.90 8.59 -42.25
N MET A 258 -7.62 7.51 -41.98
CA MET A 258 -7.44 6.23 -42.66
C MET A 258 -8.77 5.50 -42.81
N THR A 259 -8.91 4.72 -43.88
CA THR A 259 -10.12 3.95 -44.16
C THR A 259 -10.09 2.62 -43.39
N PHE A 260 -11.11 2.40 -42.54
CA PHE A 260 -11.31 1.13 -41.85
C PHE A 260 -12.28 0.23 -42.61
N THR A 261 -11.90 -1.04 -42.76
CA THR A 261 -12.83 -2.14 -43.02
C THR A 261 -13.35 -2.65 -41.67
N THR A 262 -14.66 -2.65 -41.48
CA THR A 262 -15.29 -3.12 -40.23
C THR A 262 -16.10 -4.39 -40.50
N VAL A 263 -15.82 -5.45 -39.74
CA VAL A 263 -16.58 -6.70 -39.75
C VAL A 263 -17.13 -6.93 -38.35
N SER A 264 -18.42 -7.20 -38.23
CA SER A 264 -19.08 -7.49 -36.95
C SER A 264 -19.81 -8.82 -37.02
N ASP A 265 -19.58 -9.69 -36.05
CA ASP A 265 -20.34 -10.93 -35.82
C ASP A 265 -20.87 -10.97 -34.38
N ALA A 266 -21.39 -12.11 -33.91
CA ALA A 266 -21.93 -12.25 -32.55
C ALA A 266 -20.84 -12.19 -31.44
N SER A 267 -19.57 -12.39 -31.81
CA SER A 267 -18.45 -12.47 -30.89
C SER A 267 -17.61 -11.20 -30.87
N PHE A 268 -17.32 -10.62 -32.04
CA PHE A 268 -16.38 -9.51 -32.19
C PHE A 268 -16.88 -8.43 -33.15
N ILE A 269 -16.42 -7.20 -32.91
CA ILE A 269 -16.34 -6.14 -33.91
C ILE A 269 -14.86 -5.96 -34.23
N THR A 270 -14.49 -6.15 -35.49
CA THR A 270 -13.10 -6.07 -35.96
C THR A 270 -12.96 -4.89 -36.90
N HIS A 271 -12.09 -3.94 -36.56
CA HIS A 271 -11.69 -2.84 -37.43
C HIS A 271 -10.28 -3.09 -37.96
N THR A 272 -10.12 -3.04 -39.28
CA THR A 272 -8.83 -3.22 -39.96
C THR A 272 -8.54 -2.05 -40.88
N ALA A 273 -7.33 -1.50 -40.82
CA ALA A 273 -6.87 -0.45 -41.72
C ALA A 273 -5.39 -0.65 -42.11
N LEU A 274 -4.94 0.10 -43.12
CA LEU A 274 -3.55 0.12 -43.60
C LEU A 274 -3.00 -1.29 -43.91
N ASP A 275 -3.73 -2.03 -44.74
CA ASP A 275 -3.39 -3.40 -45.17
C ASP A 275 -3.16 -4.39 -44.02
N GLY A 276 -3.91 -4.21 -42.92
CA GLY A 276 -3.83 -5.10 -41.75
C GLY A 276 -2.86 -4.63 -40.66
N ARG A 277 -2.06 -3.59 -40.90
CA ARG A 277 -1.13 -3.04 -39.89
C ARG A 277 -1.83 -2.42 -38.70
N VAL A 278 -3.07 -1.96 -38.87
CA VAL A 278 -3.95 -1.53 -37.79
C VAL A 278 -5.05 -2.56 -37.63
N LYS A 279 -5.12 -3.19 -36.45
CA LYS A 279 -6.17 -4.16 -36.13
C LYS A 279 -6.72 -3.94 -34.73
N ILE A 280 -8.01 -3.66 -34.65
CA ILE A 280 -8.72 -3.39 -33.39
C ILE A 280 -9.84 -4.41 -33.26
N LEU A 281 -9.77 -5.24 -32.22
CA LEU A 281 -10.68 -6.34 -31.94
C LEU A 281 -11.48 -6.02 -30.67
N LEU A 282 -12.79 -5.85 -30.84
CA LEU A 282 -13.72 -5.50 -29.78
C LEU A 282 -14.62 -6.70 -29.44
N LYS A 283 -14.36 -7.40 -28.33
CA LYS A 283 -15.15 -8.56 -27.88
C LYS A 283 -16.51 -8.12 -27.37
N GLN A 284 -17.58 -8.60 -27.99
CA GLN A 284 -18.94 -8.39 -27.51
C GLN A 284 -19.20 -9.20 -26.22
N ASN A 285 -20.05 -8.67 -25.34
CA ASN A 285 -20.27 -9.22 -23.99
C ASN A 285 -21.77 -9.40 -23.65
N PRO A 286 -22.53 -10.20 -24.42
CA PRO A 286 -23.97 -10.38 -24.16
C PRO A 286 -24.26 -11.02 -22.79
N ALA A 287 -23.29 -11.75 -22.23
CA ALA A 287 -23.39 -12.36 -20.91
C ALA A 287 -23.06 -11.40 -19.75
N GLN A 288 -22.69 -10.14 -20.04
CA GLN A 288 -22.29 -9.14 -19.04
C GLN A 288 -21.18 -9.63 -18.10
N ALA A 289 -20.31 -10.51 -18.58
CA ALA A 289 -19.26 -11.14 -17.80
C ALA A 289 -17.99 -10.27 -17.69
N ILE A 290 -17.15 -10.54 -16.70
CA ILE A 290 -15.83 -9.92 -16.57
C ILE A 290 -14.85 -10.70 -17.43
N LEU A 291 -14.51 -10.18 -18.61
CA LEU A 291 -13.62 -10.84 -19.59
C LEU A 291 -12.19 -10.28 -19.58
N HIS A 292 -11.87 -9.45 -18.59
CA HIS A 292 -10.65 -8.67 -18.47
C HIS A 292 -9.38 -9.50 -18.74
N THR A 293 -9.17 -10.55 -17.94
CA THR A 293 -8.00 -11.43 -18.03
C THR A 293 -8.22 -12.57 -19.01
N VAL A 294 -9.48 -12.97 -19.25
CA VAL A 294 -9.86 -14.02 -20.20
C VAL A 294 -9.35 -13.73 -21.61
N GLN A 295 -9.39 -12.47 -22.05
CA GLN A 295 -8.87 -12.08 -23.36
C GLN A 295 -7.35 -12.31 -23.49
N VAL A 296 -6.60 -12.16 -22.39
CA VAL A 296 -5.15 -12.42 -22.37
C VAL A 296 -4.88 -13.91 -22.31
N GLU A 297 -5.61 -14.61 -21.45
CA GLU A 297 -5.57 -16.06 -21.28
C GLU A 297 -5.81 -16.80 -22.60
N LEU A 298 -6.81 -16.35 -23.38
CA LEU A 298 -7.16 -17.00 -24.65
C LEU A 298 -6.33 -16.42 -25.82
N ASN A 299 -5.02 -16.51 -25.67
CA ASN A 299 -3.99 -16.16 -26.66
C ASN A 299 -3.86 -14.65 -26.97
N GLY A 300 -4.23 -13.76 -26.05
CA GLY A 300 -4.27 -12.31 -26.30
C GLY A 300 -2.90 -11.70 -26.62
N PHE A 301 -1.85 -12.06 -25.87
CA PHE A 301 -0.50 -11.53 -26.12
C PHE A 301 0.10 -12.10 -27.42
N ILE A 302 -0.18 -13.37 -27.73
CA ILE A 302 0.17 -13.95 -29.03
C ILE A 302 -0.52 -13.18 -30.16
N GLN A 303 -1.82 -12.92 -30.02
CA GLN A 303 -2.60 -12.19 -31.02
C GLN A 303 -2.04 -10.79 -31.24
N THR A 304 -1.80 -10.00 -30.19
CA THR A 304 -1.30 -8.64 -30.37
C THR A 304 0.11 -8.56 -30.93
N MET A 305 0.96 -9.55 -30.67
CA MET A 305 2.32 -9.60 -31.21
C MET A 305 2.36 -10.02 -32.69
N LEU A 306 1.44 -10.88 -33.13
CA LEU A 306 1.44 -11.43 -34.49
C LEU A 306 0.43 -10.74 -35.43
N SER A 307 -0.51 -9.97 -34.89
CA SER A 307 -1.52 -9.22 -35.64
C SER A 307 -0.90 -8.35 -36.74
N GLY A 308 -1.47 -8.42 -37.94
CA GLY A 308 -0.99 -7.67 -39.11
C GLY A 308 0.28 -8.23 -39.75
N THR A 309 0.72 -9.43 -39.35
CA THR A 309 1.86 -10.14 -39.96
C THR A 309 1.41 -11.41 -40.68
N PRO A 310 2.21 -11.98 -41.60
CA PRO A 310 1.91 -13.28 -42.21
C PRO A 310 1.81 -14.46 -41.23
N ARG A 311 2.18 -14.25 -39.95
CA ARG A 311 2.17 -15.26 -38.89
C ARG A 311 0.90 -15.19 -38.03
N GLU A 312 0.02 -14.22 -38.27
CA GLU A 312 -1.27 -14.11 -37.58
C GLU A 312 -2.11 -15.38 -37.80
N GLY A 313 -2.67 -15.94 -36.73
CA GLY A 313 -3.44 -17.19 -36.78
C GLY A 313 -2.62 -18.48 -37.00
N SER A 314 -1.30 -18.40 -37.10
CA SER A 314 -0.44 -19.57 -37.39
C SER A 314 -0.27 -20.48 -36.15
N GLY A 315 -1.19 -21.44 -35.99
CA GLY A 315 -1.14 -22.45 -34.92
C GLY A 315 -1.73 -21.96 -33.60
N TYR A 316 -2.55 -20.92 -33.63
CA TYR A 316 -3.38 -20.45 -32.53
C TYR A 316 -4.63 -19.78 -33.09
N THR A 317 -5.69 -19.74 -32.28
CA THR A 317 -6.89 -18.94 -32.57
C THR A 317 -7.11 -17.99 -31.40
N TYR A 318 -7.23 -16.69 -31.66
CA TYR A 318 -7.57 -15.72 -30.62
C TYR A 318 -8.96 -16.04 -30.06
N TYR A 319 -9.08 -16.04 -28.72
CA TYR A 319 -10.28 -16.50 -28.01
C TYR A 319 -10.60 -18.00 -28.17
N GLY A 320 -9.69 -18.79 -28.74
CA GLY A 320 -9.73 -20.25 -28.78
C GLY A 320 -8.95 -20.91 -27.64
N ALA A 321 -8.70 -22.22 -27.73
CA ALA A 321 -7.93 -22.95 -26.73
C ALA A 321 -6.51 -22.36 -26.53
N ARG A 322 -6.00 -22.41 -25.29
CA ARG A 322 -4.65 -21.93 -24.93
C ARG A 322 -3.60 -22.65 -25.80
N ALA A 323 -2.95 -21.93 -26.71
CA ALA A 323 -1.98 -22.49 -27.66
C ALA A 323 -0.60 -22.77 -27.05
N TYR A 324 -0.43 -22.41 -25.78
CA TYR A 324 0.85 -22.37 -25.08
C TYR A 324 0.89 -23.24 -23.81
N THR A 325 -0.15 -24.06 -23.55
CA THR A 325 -0.28 -24.85 -22.31
C THR A 325 0.96 -25.69 -22.01
N SER A 326 1.58 -26.31 -23.02
CA SER A 326 2.79 -27.11 -22.88
C SER A 326 4.07 -26.30 -22.62
N LEU A 327 3.98 -24.97 -22.68
CA LEU A 327 5.09 -24.03 -22.51
C LEU A 327 5.00 -23.27 -21.17
N VAL A 328 4.04 -23.64 -20.31
CA VAL A 328 3.90 -23.09 -18.95
C VAL A 328 4.94 -23.73 -18.04
N GLN A 329 5.66 -22.91 -17.27
CA GLN A 329 6.70 -23.37 -16.34
C GLN A 329 6.10 -24.00 -15.08
N THR A 330 6.85 -24.92 -14.47
CA THR A 330 6.41 -25.71 -13.31
C THR A 330 6.38 -24.94 -11.99
N SER A 331 7.06 -23.78 -11.93
CA SER A 331 7.04 -22.88 -10.78
C SER A 331 7.45 -21.45 -11.20
N ALA A 332 7.23 -20.46 -10.34
CA ALA A 332 7.75 -19.11 -10.47
C ALA A 332 8.93 -18.93 -9.49
N VAL A 333 10.07 -18.45 -9.98
CA VAL A 333 11.35 -18.18 -9.26
C VAL A 333 11.27 -16.77 -8.63
N LEU A 334 11.84 -16.36 -7.48
CA LEU A 334 12.50 -16.90 -6.26
C LEU A 334 12.54 -15.69 -5.26
N PRO A 335 13.14 -15.77 -4.05
CA PRO A 335 12.71 -14.96 -2.90
C PRO A 335 12.85 -13.44 -3.09
N VAL A 336 12.16 -12.66 -2.26
CA VAL A 336 12.25 -11.18 -2.26
C VAL A 336 13.73 -10.77 -2.41
N PRO A 337 14.11 -10.01 -3.45
CA PRO A 337 15.50 -9.66 -3.69
C PRO A 337 16.13 -9.03 -2.45
N MET A 338 17.43 -9.21 -2.24
CA MET A 338 18.13 -8.51 -1.16
C MET A 338 17.97 -7.00 -1.34
N GLN A 339 17.60 -6.33 -0.25
CA GLN A 339 17.23 -4.92 -0.21
C GLN A 339 18.47 -4.04 0.00
N ILE A 340 19.42 -4.09 -0.93
CA ILE A 340 20.64 -3.26 -0.86
C ILE A 340 20.31 -1.86 -1.41
N PRO A 341 20.39 -0.79 -0.62
CA PRO A 341 20.08 0.57 -1.08
C PRO A 341 20.97 0.99 -2.26
N ALA A 342 20.45 1.82 -3.16
CA ALA A 342 21.23 2.37 -4.27
C ALA A 342 22.45 3.15 -3.74
N ARG A 343 23.60 3.01 -4.40
CA ARG A 343 24.82 3.71 -4.00
C ARG A 343 24.68 5.22 -4.22
N PRO A 344 24.86 6.07 -3.19
CA PRO A 344 24.83 7.52 -3.37
C PRO A 344 25.95 8.02 -4.29
N ALA A 345 25.67 9.08 -5.05
CA ALA A 345 26.70 9.78 -5.79
C ALA A 345 27.75 10.38 -4.83
N GLY A 346 29.03 10.21 -5.13
CA GLY A 346 30.13 10.72 -4.30
C GLY A 346 30.49 9.88 -3.07
N SER A 347 29.90 8.69 -2.87
CA SER A 347 30.35 7.77 -1.80
C SER A 347 31.82 7.37 -1.97
N LEU A 348 32.48 7.04 -0.85
CA LEU A 348 33.90 6.66 -0.83
C LEU A 348 34.16 5.40 -1.67
N THR A 349 35.31 5.36 -2.34
CA THR A 349 35.87 4.13 -2.93
C THR A 349 36.34 3.17 -1.84
N GLY A 350 36.62 1.91 -2.18
CA GLY A 350 37.10 0.92 -1.22
C GLY A 350 38.41 1.32 -0.56
N SER A 351 39.37 1.80 -1.35
CA SER A 351 40.66 2.28 -0.85
C SER A 351 40.53 3.52 0.04
N GLN A 352 39.71 4.50 -0.36
CA GLN A 352 39.45 5.70 0.47
C GLN A 352 38.78 5.33 1.79
N PHE A 353 37.80 4.43 1.76
CA PHE A 353 37.11 3.98 2.97
C PHE A 353 38.07 3.26 3.91
N MET A 354 38.88 2.31 3.42
CA MET A 354 39.85 1.60 4.26
C MET A 354 40.85 2.55 4.93
N ASN A 355 41.35 3.55 4.20
CA ASN A 355 42.24 4.55 4.77
C ASN A 355 41.56 5.36 5.90
N SER A 356 40.27 5.67 5.76
CA SER A 356 39.50 6.39 6.80
C SER A 356 39.32 5.62 8.11
N LEU A 357 39.51 4.30 8.09
CA LEU A 357 39.39 3.44 9.28
C LEU A 357 40.68 3.40 10.11
N THR A 358 41.77 3.98 9.63
CA THR A 358 43.09 3.92 10.29
C THR A 358 43.04 4.60 11.65
N GLY A 359 43.52 3.90 12.69
CA GLY A 359 43.58 4.43 14.06
C GLY A 359 42.25 4.44 14.83
N LEU A 360 41.15 3.98 14.22
CA LEU A 360 39.87 3.86 14.91
C LEU A 360 39.86 2.70 15.91
N SER A 361 39.12 2.86 17.01
CA SER A 361 38.79 1.74 17.89
C SER A 361 37.91 0.72 17.17
N PHE A 362 37.87 -0.52 17.68
CA PHE A 362 36.99 -1.56 17.13
C PHE A 362 35.54 -1.07 16.96
N THR A 363 34.94 -0.51 18.02
CA THR A 363 33.57 0.00 17.98
C THR A 363 33.37 1.11 16.95
N ALA A 364 34.30 2.07 16.86
CA ALA A 364 34.21 3.16 15.89
C ALA A 364 34.34 2.63 14.45
N ARG A 365 35.23 1.66 14.22
CA ARG A 365 35.40 0.98 12.93
C ARG A 365 34.12 0.24 12.52
N GLU A 366 33.53 -0.55 13.41
CA GLU A 366 32.29 -1.28 13.15
C GLU A 366 31.11 -0.34 12.83
N ASN A 367 31.00 0.78 13.54
CA ASN A 367 29.99 1.80 13.27
C ASN A 367 30.19 2.46 11.89
N ALA A 368 31.44 2.74 11.50
CA ALA A 368 31.75 3.30 10.19
C ALA A 368 31.44 2.31 9.04
N ILE A 369 31.78 1.02 9.23
CA ILE A 369 31.43 -0.07 8.30
C ILE A 369 29.92 -0.17 8.13
N TYR A 370 29.18 -0.21 9.25
CA TYR A 370 27.72 -0.26 9.20
C TYR A 370 27.14 0.95 8.45
N ALA A 371 27.61 2.16 8.77
CA ALA A 371 27.10 3.38 8.17
C ALA A 371 27.29 3.44 6.65
N GLU A 372 28.43 3.00 6.11
CA GLU A 372 28.66 3.01 4.67
C GLU A 372 27.84 1.94 3.94
N LEU A 373 27.78 0.72 4.48
CA LEU A 373 26.99 -0.36 3.89
C LEU A 373 25.49 -0.05 3.98
N ALA A 374 25.01 0.50 5.09
CA ALA A 374 23.61 0.87 5.28
C ALA A 374 23.13 1.98 4.33
N LYS A 375 24.03 2.86 3.86
CA LYS A 375 23.74 3.83 2.80
C LYS A 375 23.74 3.22 1.40
N GLY A 376 24.14 1.96 1.25
CA GLY A 376 24.26 1.30 -0.04
C GLY A 376 25.60 1.47 -0.74
N ASN A 377 26.68 1.84 -0.03
CA ASN A 377 28.04 1.90 -0.61
C ASN A 377 28.64 0.50 -0.82
N VAL A 378 28.03 -0.24 -1.74
CA VAL A 378 28.36 -1.61 -2.14
C VAL A 378 28.58 -1.63 -3.66
N PRO A 379 29.62 -2.33 -4.17
CA PRO A 379 29.84 -2.53 -5.59
C PRO A 379 28.62 -3.12 -6.32
N ASP A 380 28.40 -2.71 -7.56
CA ASP A 380 27.21 -3.09 -8.33
C ASP A 380 27.22 -4.57 -8.69
N PHE A 381 28.40 -5.16 -8.91
CA PHE A 381 28.51 -6.60 -9.17
C PHE A 381 28.01 -7.47 -7.99
N LEU A 382 28.05 -6.98 -6.75
CA LEU A 382 27.54 -7.68 -5.57
C LEU A 382 26.00 -7.59 -5.43
N ARG A 383 25.37 -6.65 -6.14
CA ARG A 383 23.90 -6.46 -6.13
C ARG A 383 23.15 -7.50 -6.96
N THR A 384 23.86 -8.32 -7.71
CA THR A 384 23.29 -9.40 -8.52
C THR A 384 23.69 -10.75 -7.91
N PRO A 385 22.85 -11.34 -7.04
CA PRO A 385 23.14 -12.64 -6.43
C PRO A 385 23.20 -13.76 -7.47
N VAL A 386 24.01 -14.76 -7.20
CA VAL A 386 24.12 -15.99 -8.00
C VAL A 386 23.16 -17.03 -7.45
N LYS A 387 22.34 -17.59 -8.34
CA LYS A 387 21.38 -18.64 -8.01
C LYS A 387 22.05 -20.01 -8.04
N LEU A 388 21.91 -20.76 -6.96
CA LEU A 388 22.43 -22.11 -6.81
C LEU A 388 21.29 -23.09 -6.54
N GLN A 389 21.39 -24.29 -7.11
CA GLN A 389 20.44 -25.39 -6.92
C GLN A 389 21.15 -26.63 -6.39
N SER A 390 20.66 -27.22 -5.31
CA SER A 390 21.18 -28.44 -4.68
C SER A 390 20.05 -29.36 -4.23
N SER A 391 20.40 -30.59 -3.87
CA SER A 391 19.51 -31.53 -3.19
C SER A 391 20.10 -31.86 -1.83
N PHE A 392 19.34 -31.64 -0.76
CA PHE A 392 19.78 -31.88 0.61
C PHE A 392 18.78 -32.74 1.38
N GLN A 393 19.27 -33.55 2.31
CA GLN A 393 18.42 -34.36 3.17
C GLN A 393 18.03 -33.63 4.46
N ASP A 394 16.79 -33.84 4.92
CA ASP A 394 16.33 -33.45 6.25
C ASP A 394 16.80 -34.44 7.33
N ALA A 395 16.40 -34.23 8.59
CA ALA A 395 16.80 -35.11 9.70
C ALA A 395 16.23 -36.53 9.61
N ASN A 396 15.18 -36.74 8.80
CA ASN A 396 14.56 -38.05 8.56
C ASN A 396 15.15 -38.75 7.31
N GLY A 397 16.10 -38.13 6.62
CA GLY A 397 16.69 -38.65 5.39
C GLY A 397 15.88 -38.35 4.12
N VAL A 398 14.81 -37.55 4.21
CA VAL A 398 14.01 -37.13 3.06
C VAL A 398 14.78 -36.10 2.25
N SER A 399 14.90 -36.32 0.94
CA SER A 399 15.62 -35.40 0.04
C SER A 399 14.71 -34.26 -0.43
N HIS A 400 15.24 -33.05 -0.35
CA HIS A 400 14.57 -31.81 -0.77
C HIS A 400 15.38 -31.09 -1.85
N ALA A 401 14.68 -30.61 -2.88
CA ALA A 401 15.27 -29.74 -3.89
C ALA A 401 15.36 -28.32 -3.35
N VAL A 402 16.57 -27.79 -3.20
CA VAL A 402 16.83 -26.47 -2.62
C VAL A 402 17.39 -25.54 -3.68
N VAL A 403 16.78 -24.36 -3.82
CA VAL A 403 17.30 -23.28 -4.67
C VAL A 403 17.47 -22.02 -3.82
N TYR A 404 18.65 -21.44 -3.83
CA TYR A 404 18.99 -20.27 -3.03
C TYR A 404 19.87 -19.28 -3.81
N GLU A 405 19.88 -18.03 -3.38
CA GLU A 405 20.65 -16.95 -3.99
C GLU A 405 21.72 -16.47 -3.03
N VAL A 406 22.95 -16.28 -3.52
CA VAL A 406 24.12 -15.89 -2.73
C VAL A 406 24.93 -14.80 -3.42
N MET A 407 25.52 -13.87 -2.66
CA MET A 407 26.44 -12.90 -3.24
C MET A 407 27.59 -13.60 -3.99
N PRO A 408 27.97 -13.11 -5.19
CA PRO A 408 29.04 -13.73 -5.98
C PRO A 408 30.39 -13.70 -5.26
N ASP A 409 30.59 -12.73 -4.37
CA ASP A 409 31.80 -12.55 -3.55
C ASP A 409 31.41 -12.09 -2.13
N TYR A 410 32.41 -11.87 -1.27
CA TYR A 410 32.25 -11.34 0.07
C TYR A 410 31.87 -9.86 0.04
N LEU A 411 31.13 -9.45 1.07
CA LEU A 411 30.66 -8.09 1.25
C LEU A 411 31.82 -7.08 1.21
N ALA A 412 31.66 -6.05 0.39
CA ALA A 412 32.69 -5.07 0.09
C ALA A 412 32.11 -3.66 0.11
N VAL A 413 32.98 -2.67 0.36
CA VAL A 413 32.67 -1.24 0.24
C VAL A 413 33.43 -0.68 -0.97
N GLY A 414 32.76 0.15 -1.76
CA GLY A 414 33.37 0.87 -2.88
C GLY A 414 32.58 0.81 -4.19
N THR A 415 33.31 0.84 -5.29
CA THR A 415 32.82 0.81 -6.69
C THR A 415 33.32 -0.46 -7.39
N ASP A 416 32.78 -0.82 -8.55
CA ASP A 416 33.26 -1.97 -9.33
C ASP A 416 34.74 -1.88 -9.74
N THR A 417 35.31 -0.67 -9.77
CA THR A 417 36.71 -0.41 -10.13
C THR A 417 37.64 -0.25 -8.94
N ASP A 418 37.12 0.09 -7.76
CA ASP A 418 37.88 0.26 -6.51
C ASP A 418 36.99 -0.11 -5.32
N TYR A 419 37.14 -1.35 -4.85
CA TYR A 419 36.45 -1.90 -3.70
C TYR A 419 37.41 -2.67 -2.80
N CYS A 420 37.04 -2.77 -1.52
CA CYS A 420 37.71 -3.66 -0.58
C CYS A 420 36.70 -4.58 0.09
N ARG A 421 36.94 -5.89 0.07
CA ARG A 421 36.23 -6.86 0.91
C ARG A 421 36.48 -6.47 2.36
N VAL A 422 35.43 -6.31 3.16
CA VAL A 422 35.52 -5.70 4.50
C VAL A 422 35.40 -6.77 5.59
N PRO A 423 36.51 -7.19 6.24
CA PRO A 423 36.41 -7.91 7.51
C PRO A 423 35.67 -7.05 8.54
N MET A 424 34.67 -7.63 9.21
CA MET A 424 33.88 -6.98 10.25
C MET A 424 33.48 -7.96 11.35
N GLY A 425 33.02 -7.44 12.48
CA GLY A 425 32.49 -8.22 13.58
C GLY A 425 31.15 -8.90 13.23
N PRO A 426 30.84 -10.05 13.84
CA PRO A 426 29.66 -10.84 13.49
C PRO A 426 28.34 -10.14 13.84
N VAL A 427 28.31 -9.28 14.85
CA VAL A 427 27.12 -8.48 15.20
C VAL A 427 26.83 -7.44 14.12
N THR A 428 27.85 -6.75 13.62
CA THR A 428 27.72 -5.80 12.50
C THR A 428 27.29 -6.52 11.23
N ALA A 429 27.90 -7.69 10.94
CA ALA A 429 27.52 -8.55 9.84
C ALA A 429 26.03 -8.95 9.92
N GLN A 430 25.55 -9.35 11.11
CA GLN A 430 24.15 -9.69 11.34
C GLN A 430 23.21 -8.50 11.11
N LYS A 431 23.58 -7.29 11.57
CA LYS A 431 22.78 -6.08 11.35
C LYS A 431 22.66 -5.74 9.87
N ILE A 432 23.76 -5.85 9.10
CA ILE A 432 23.73 -5.63 7.65
C ILE A 432 22.95 -6.74 6.93
N ALA A 433 23.10 -8.00 7.35
CA ALA A 433 22.31 -9.10 6.81
C ALA A 433 20.81 -8.82 6.99
N ASN A 434 20.38 -8.46 8.20
CA ASN A 434 18.98 -8.10 8.49
C ASN A 434 18.52 -6.92 7.63
N LEU A 435 19.33 -5.86 7.52
CA LEU A 435 19.01 -4.67 6.73
C LEU A 435 18.80 -5.00 5.24
N PHE A 436 19.60 -5.91 4.68
CA PHE A 436 19.52 -6.30 3.27
C PHE A 436 18.53 -7.45 3.02
N GLY A 437 17.80 -7.94 4.02
CA GLY A 437 16.96 -9.13 3.87
C GLY A 437 17.77 -10.40 3.56
N GLY A 438 19.01 -10.45 4.03
CA GLY A 438 19.94 -11.56 3.87
C GLY A 438 20.24 -12.30 5.17
N VAL A 439 21.04 -13.36 5.05
CA VAL A 439 21.54 -14.18 6.14
C VAL A 439 22.95 -14.68 5.81
N MET A 440 23.78 -14.92 6.83
CA MET A 440 25.08 -15.58 6.64
C MET A 440 24.87 -17.09 6.42
N PRO A 441 25.67 -17.74 5.55
CA PRO A 441 25.53 -19.18 5.30
C PRO A 441 25.90 -20.02 6.53
N THR A 442 25.46 -21.27 6.55
CA THR A 442 26.00 -22.30 7.46
C THR A 442 27.27 -22.91 6.85
N ALA A 443 28.04 -23.66 7.64
CA ALA A 443 29.19 -24.41 7.11
C ALA A 443 28.83 -25.31 5.92
N LYS A 444 27.67 -25.99 5.97
CA LYS A 444 27.16 -26.84 4.89
C LYS A 444 26.97 -26.05 3.60
N LEU A 445 26.41 -24.85 3.69
CA LEU A 445 26.16 -24.00 2.52
C LEU A 445 27.46 -23.36 2.01
N VAL A 446 28.42 -23.06 2.88
CA VAL A 446 29.76 -22.60 2.45
C VAL A 446 30.45 -23.66 1.59
N ASP A 447 30.38 -24.94 1.96
CA ASP A 447 30.92 -26.05 1.14
C ASP A 447 30.21 -26.17 -0.21
N ASP A 448 28.87 -26.09 -0.23
CA ASP A 448 28.08 -26.15 -1.46
C ASP A 448 28.40 -24.97 -2.40
N ILE A 449 28.56 -23.76 -1.84
CA ILE A 449 28.99 -22.56 -2.58
C ILE A 449 30.37 -22.78 -3.18
N TYR A 450 31.34 -23.27 -2.40
CA TYR A 450 32.69 -23.54 -2.90
C TYR A 450 32.69 -24.57 -4.03
N ALA A 451 31.96 -25.68 -3.86
CA ALA A 451 31.87 -26.74 -4.85
C ALA A 451 31.39 -26.20 -6.20
N LYS A 452 30.38 -25.33 -6.17
CA LYS A 452 29.73 -24.74 -7.36
C LYS A 452 30.38 -23.49 -7.91
N ALA A 453 31.29 -22.85 -7.18
CA ALA A 453 31.99 -21.66 -7.63
C ALA A 453 32.85 -21.97 -8.88
N PRO A 454 32.63 -21.29 -10.02
CA PRO A 454 33.50 -21.41 -11.19
C PRO A 454 34.91 -20.90 -10.92
N LEU A 455 35.05 -19.84 -10.11
CA LEU A 455 36.34 -19.31 -9.70
C LEU A 455 36.72 -19.84 -8.31
N LYS A 456 37.68 -20.76 -8.27
CA LYS A 456 38.30 -21.25 -7.02
C LYS A 456 39.65 -20.57 -6.86
N VAL A 457 39.83 -19.86 -5.75
CA VAL A 457 41.03 -19.07 -5.49
C VAL A 457 41.85 -19.73 -4.38
N ALA A 458 43.17 -19.75 -4.53
CA ALA A 458 44.05 -20.34 -3.52
C ALA A 458 44.12 -19.44 -2.27
N PRO A 459 44.06 -20.01 -1.05
CA PRO A 459 44.32 -19.30 0.19
C PRO A 459 45.68 -18.60 0.21
N LEU A 460 45.72 -17.33 0.64
CA LEU A 460 46.94 -16.52 0.73
C LEU A 460 47.21 -16.07 2.18
N PRO A 461 47.80 -16.93 3.02
CA PRO A 461 48.18 -16.53 4.37
C PRO A 461 49.27 -15.46 4.35
N LEU A 462 49.13 -14.41 5.17
CA LEU A 462 50.12 -13.37 5.37
C LEU A 462 50.98 -13.65 6.60
N SER A 463 52.31 -13.58 6.42
CA SER A 463 53.29 -13.54 7.51
C SER A 463 53.51 -12.11 7.98
N VAL A 464 52.57 -11.59 8.78
CA VAL A 464 52.67 -10.30 9.46
C VAL A 464 52.48 -10.48 10.98
N PRO A 465 53.01 -9.59 11.83
CA PRO A 465 52.75 -9.60 13.26
C PRO A 465 51.25 -9.66 13.59
N ASP A 466 50.85 -10.29 14.69
CA ASP A 466 49.44 -10.48 15.04
C ASP A 466 48.67 -9.17 15.17
N ALA A 467 49.31 -8.11 15.67
CA ALA A 467 48.73 -6.77 15.77
C ALA A 467 48.40 -6.17 14.38
N ASP A 468 49.17 -6.52 13.35
CA ASP A 468 49.00 -5.99 12.00
C ASP A 468 47.91 -6.74 11.22
N LYS A 469 47.58 -7.98 11.62
CA LYS A 469 46.57 -8.82 10.97
C LYS A 469 45.17 -8.21 10.99
N VAL A 470 44.89 -7.31 11.93
CA VAL A 470 43.58 -6.68 12.14
C VAL A 470 43.49 -5.24 11.63
N THR A 471 44.53 -4.75 10.93
CA THR A 471 44.61 -3.36 10.47
C THR A 471 43.98 -3.14 9.09
N PRO A 472 43.38 -1.96 8.81
CA PRO A 472 42.84 -1.64 7.49
C PRO A 472 43.88 -1.73 6.36
N ALA A 473 45.15 -1.42 6.63
CA ALA A 473 46.24 -1.54 5.66
C ALA A 473 46.44 -3.00 5.21
N THR A 474 46.45 -3.94 6.16
CA THR A 474 46.53 -5.37 5.85
C THR A 474 45.28 -5.87 5.11
N PHE A 475 44.10 -5.35 5.44
CA PHE A 475 42.86 -5.70 4.72
C PHE A 475 42.95 -5.29 3.24
N LEU A 476 43.42 -4.07 2.97
CA LEU A 476 43.60 -3.55 1.61
C LEU A 476 44.68 -4.34 0.85
N SER A 477 45.80 -4.66 1.50
CA SER A 477 46.87 -5.48 0.91
C SER A 477 46.37 -6.87 0.52
N HIS A 478 45.68 -7.57 1.43
CA HIS A 478 45.14 -8.91 1.15
C HIS A 478 44.04 -8.87 0.07
N ASN A 479 43.21 -7.82 0.06
CA ASN A 479 42.23 -7.61 -1.01
C ASN A 479 42.91 -7.49 -2.38
N GLY A 480 44.00 -6.72 -2.49
CA GLY A 480 44.78 -6.60 -3.71
C GLY A 480 45.33 -7.94 -4.21
N MET A 481 45.81 -8.80 -3.31
CA MET A 481 46.30 -10.13 -3.70
C MET A 481 45.18 -11.06 -4.19
N ILE A 482 43.99 -11.00 -3.60
CA ILE A 482 42.82 -11.73 -4.10
C ILE A 482 42.43 -11.21 -5.49
N GLU A 483 42.43 -9.88 -5.69
CA GLU A 483 42.13 -9.27 -6.98
C GLU A 483 43.11 -9.69 -8.07
N GLN A 484 44.40 -9.82 -7.75
CA GLN A 484 45.39 -10.33 -8.71
C GLN A 484 45.06 -11.77 -9.17
N GLN A 485 44.66 -12.65 -8.24
CA GLN A 485 44.22 -14.00 -8.62
C GLN A 485 42.93 -13.97 -9.46
N ARG A 486 41.95 -13.12 -9.10
CA ARG A 486 40.71 -12.95 -9.86
C ARG A 486 41.00 -12.48 -11.29
N LEU A 487 41.81 -11.43 -11.44
CA LEU A 487 42.21 -10.88 -12.73
C LEU A 487 42.95 -11.93 -13.58
N SER A 488 43.84 -12.70 -12.95
CA SER A 488 44.61 -13.76 -13.63
C SER A 488 43.73 -14.92 -14.14
N SER A 489 42.53 -15.11 -13.58
CA SER A 489 41.59 -16.13 -14.04
C SER A 489 40.94 -15.81 -15.40
N GLY A 490 40.94 -14.53 -15.80
CA GLY A 490 40.23 -14.05 -16.99
C GLY A 490 38.70 -14.10 -16.90
N LEU A 491 38.13 -14.53 -15.77
CA LEU A 491 36.68 -14.61 -15.59
C LEU A 491 36.07 -13.21 -15.32
N PRO A 492 34.84 -12.94 -15.80
CA PRO A 492 34.18 -11.66 -15.57
C PRO A 492 33.99 -11.31 -14.10
N LEU A 493 34.00 -10.01 -13.78
CA LEU A 493 33.61 -9.52 -12.45
C LEU A 493 32.17 -9.95 -12.13
N GLY A 494 31.91 -10.37 -10.89
CA GLY A 494 30.64 -10.97 -10.50
C GLY A 494 30.51 -12.48 -10.76
N THR A 495 31.55 -13.14 -11.29
CA THR A 495 31.61 -14.61 -11.28
C THR A 495 31.65 -15.12 -9.83
N LEU A 496 30.81 -16.11 -9.50
CA LEU A 496 30.82 -16.72 -8.17
C LEU A 496 32.21 -17.26 -7.83
N MET A 497 32.78 -16.79 -6.72
CA MET A 497 34.10 -17.20 -6.26
C MET A 497 34.07 -17.82 -4.88
N GLY A 498 34.94 -18.81 -4.66
CA GLY A 498 35.08 -19.53 -3.39
C GLY A 498 36.54 -19.72 -2.98
N GLY A 499 36.76 -19.97 -1.68
CA GLY A 499 38.07 -20.34 -1.12
C GLY A 499 38.94 -19.18 -0.62
N THR A 500 38.49 -17.92 -0.72
CA THR A 500 39.35 -16.76 -0.42
C THR A 500 39.39 -16.31 1.03
N LYS A 501 38.39 -16.66 1.85
CA LYS A 501 38.25 -16.18 3.22
C LYS A 501 37.76 -17.29 4.15
N LYS A 502 37.92 -17.07 5.46
CA LYS A 502 37.19 -17.76 6.52
C LYS A 502 35.83 -17.10 6.64
N ASP A 503 34.78 -17.79 6.24
CA ASP A 503 33.40 -17.31 6.30
C ASP A 503 32.95 -17.19 7.75
N VAL A 504 32.35 -16.05 8.10
CA VAL A 504 31.53 -15.92 9.31
C VAL A 504 30.19 -16.63 9.04
N VAL A 505 29.84 -17.59 9.90
CA VAL A 505 28.72 -18.53 9.63
C VAL A 505 27.71 -18.61 10.77
N ILE A 506 26.48 -19.02 10.45
CA ILE A 506 25.44 -19.33 11.44
C ILE A 506 25.61 -20.79 11.96
N SER A 507 25.58 -20.98 13.28
CA SER A 507 25.85 -22.27 13.95
C SER A 507 25.33 -22.28 15.40
N ASN A 508 25.10 -23.46 15.99
CA ASN A 508 24.84 -23.62 17.43
C ASN A 508 26.00 -23.13 18.31
N LYS A 509 27.22 -23.04 17.75
CA LYS A 509 28.39 -22.51 18.47
C LYS A 509 28.28 -21.03 18.83
N ILE A 510 27.33 -20.30 18.25
CA ILE A 510 27.05 -18.90 18.62
C ILE A 510 26.59 -18.81 20.08
N THR A 511 25.80 -19.79 20.54
CA THR A 511 25.26 -19.85 21.90
C THR A 511 26.03 -20.80 22.80
N ASP A 512 27.27 -21.16 22.44
CA ASP A 512 28.12 -22.01 23.27
C ASP A 512 28.35 -21.37 24.64
N PRO A 513 27.82 -21.95 25.74
CA PRO A 513 27.92 -21.35 27.06
C PRO A 513 29.37 -21.32 27.59
N THR A 514 30.27 -22.13 27.00
CA THR A 514 31.69 -22.14 27.38
C THR A 514 32.50 -21.02 26.70
N ARG A 515 31.95 -20.42 25.64
CA ARG A 515 32.58 -19.35 24.84
C ARG A 515 31.57 -18.28 24.42
N PRO A 516 30.93 -17.59 25.38
CA PRO A 516 29.91 -16.59 25.08
C PRO A 516 30.53 -15.40 24.33
N GLY A 517 29.83 -14.91 23.30
CA GLY A 517 30.26 -13.71 22.55
C GLY A 517 31.42 -13.93 21.58
N ASN A 518 31.68 -15.17 21.19
CA ASN A 518 32.72 -15.51 20.21
C ASN A 518 32.17 -15.55 18.77
N VAL A 519 33.02 -15.23 17.80
CA VAL A 519 32.70 -15.36 16.37
C VAL A 519 32.81 -16.83 15.95
N VAL A 520 31.92 -17.30 15.08
CA VAL A 520 31.99 -18.63 14.49
C VAL A 520 32.46 -18.51 13.06
N ILE A 521 33.57 -19.17 12.74
CA ILE A 521 34.19 -19.11 11.42
C ILE A 521 34.40 -20.51 10.84
N TYR A 522 34.36 -20.60 9.52
CA TYR A 522 34.54 -21.83 8.75
C TYR A 522 35.09 -21.56 7.35
N GLY A 523 35.78 -22.53 6.75
CA GLY A 523 36.11 -22.50 5.32
C GLY A 523 37.57 -22.16 5.03
N TRP A 524 37.81 -21.17 4.16
CA TRP A 524 39.12 -20.88 3.56
C TRP A 524 39.72 -22.11 2.87
N HIS A 525 39.00 -22.59 1.85
CA HIS A 525 39.24 -23.88 1.22
C HIS A 525 40.51 -23.92 0.38
N GLN A 526 41.28 -25.00 0.54
CA GLN A 526 42.29 -25.41 -0.43
C GLN A 526 41.63 -25.74 -1.78
N LEU A 527 42.41 -25.77 -2.88
CA LEU A 527 41.89 -26.03 -4.23
C LEU A 527 41.22 -27.42 -4.40
N ASN A 528 41.51 -28.35 -3.50
CA ASN A 528 40.87 -29.67 -3.44
C ASN A 528 39.51 -29.65 -2.69
N GLY A 529 39.05 -28.49 -2.22
CA GLY A 529 37.83 -28.32 -1.43
C GLY A 529 37.96 -28.68 0.04
N THR A 530 39.15 -28.93 0.56
CA THR A 530 39.35 -29.14 2.01
C THR A 530 39.40 -27.78 2.72
N PRO A 531 38.55 -27.51 3.73
CA PRO A 531 38.60 -26.27 4.48
C PRO A 531 39.88 -26.21 5.33
N ILE A 532 40.64 -25.11 5.25
CA ILE A 532 41.78 -24.86 6.16
C ILE A 532 41.25 -24.53 7.56
N GLN A 533 40.12 -23.82 7.63
CA GLN A 533 39.47 -23.43 8.87
C GLN A 533 38.31 -24.38 9.19
N PRO A 534 38.46 -25.33 10.13
CA PRO A 534 37.33 -26.11 10.63
C PRO A 534 36.36 -25.21 11.41
N LEU A 535 35.13 -25.70 11.62
CA LEU A 535 34.06 -24.93 12.26
C LEU A 535 34.42 -24.67 13.73
N THR A 536 34.75 -23.43 14.06
CA THR A 536 35.30 -23.08 15.37
C THR A 536 34.74 -21.75 15.90
N ASN A 537 34.77 -21.59 17.22
CA ASN A 537 34.39 -20.38 17.95
C ASN A 537 35.47 -19.93 18.96
N ILE A 538 36.75 -20.12 18.62
CA ILE A 538 37.86 -19.84 19.56
C ILE A 538 38.21 -18.35 19.73
N HIS A 539 37.75 -17.49 18.82
CA HIS A 539 38.06 -16.06 18.83
C HIS A 539 36.88 -15.24 19.37
N SER A 540 37.17 -14.20 20.15
CA SER A 540 36.15 -13.23 20.56
C SER A 540 35.53 -12.54 19.34
N ALA A 541 34.28 -12.06 19.46
CA ALA A 541 33.64 -11.30 18.39
C ALA A 541 34.38 -10.00 18.02
N SER A 542 35.28 -9.51 18.87
CA SER A 542 36.13 -8.35 18.62
C SER A 542 37.40 -8.67 17.82
N TYR A 543 37.78 -9.94 17.67
CA TYR A 543 38.92 -10.35 16.86
C TYR A 543 38.50 -10.55 15.41
N VAL A 544 38.93 -9.65 14.54
CA VAL A 544 38.59 -9.64 13.11
C VAL A 544 39.87 -9.39 12.31
N ASP A 545 40.40 -10.46 11.73
CA ASP A 545 41.62 -10.40 10.92
C ASP A 545 41.32 -10.29 9.41
N TYR A 546 42.37 -10.06 8.62
CA TYR A 546 42.32 -9.93 7.17
C TYR A 546 41.72 -11.14 6.44
N SER A 547 41.71 -12.31 7.08
CA SER A 547 41.25 -13.57 6.50
C SER A 547 39.75 -13.80 6.69
N HIS A 548 39.09 -13.03 7.57
CA HIS A 548 37.63 -13.10 7.75
C HIS A 548 36.87 -12.56 6.53
N GLY A 549 35.74 -13.19 6.22
CA GLY A 549 34.83 -12.78 5.15
C GLY A 549 33.38 -12.93 5.55
N VAL A 550 32.58 -11.93 5.23
CA VAL A 550 31.11 -11.98 5.37
C VAL A 550 30.51 -12.16 3.99
N ARG A 551 29.84 -13.28 3.76
CA ARG A 551 29.06 -13.53 2.54
C ARG A 551 27.59 -13.62 2.92
N LEU A 552 26.73 -12.93 2.18
CA LEU A 552 25.29 -12.97 2.41
C LEU A 552 24.62 -13.84 1.36
N MET A 553 23.62 -14.58 1.80
CA MET A 553 22.61 -15.22 0.95
C MET A 553 21.24 -14.63 1.25
N ASN A 554 20.28 -14.81 0.35
CA ASN A 554 18.91 -14.39 0.58
C ASN A 554 18.33 -15.12 1.81
N ALA A 555 17.65 -14.39 2.70
CA ALA A 555 17.06 -14.96 3.92
C ALA A 555 15.87 -15.89 3.64
N GLN A 556 15.32 -15.83 2.42
CA GLN A 556 14.34 -16.77 1.92
C GLN A 556 14.94 -17.61 0.79
N ILE A 557 14.47 -18.84 0.64
CA ILE A 557 14.93 -19.81 -0.37
C ILE A 557 13.74 -20.61 -0.90
N LEU A 558 13.88 -21.32 -2.02
CA LEU A 558 12.91 -22.33 -2.43
C LEU A 558 13.34 -23.70 -1.93
N VAL A 559 12.40 -24.42 -1.31
CA VAL A 559 12.52 -25.83 -0.95
C VAL A 559 11.33 -26.56 -1.55
N ASP A 560 11.59 -27.51 -2.44
CA ASP A 560 10.58 -28.21 -3.24
C ASP A 560 9.62 -27.26 -3.97
N SER A 561 10.20 -26.16 -4.48
CA SER A 561 9.47 -25.05 -5.14
C SER A 561 8.55 -24.24 -4.23
N VAL A 562 8.66 -24.36 -2.90
CA VAL A 562 7.95 -23.54 -1.91
C VAL A 562 8.93 -22.58 -1.24
N THR A 563 8.57 -21.30 -1.14
CA THR A 563 9.39 -20.31 -0.43
C THR A 563 9.43 -20.60 1.06
N ARG A 564 10.62 -20.67 1.64
CA ARG A 564 10.88 -20.91 3.06
C ARG A 564 11.86 -19.89 3.61
N SER A 565 11.68 -19.51 4.87
CA SER A 565 12.64 -18.72 5.63
C SER A 565 13.80 -19.61 6.09
N VAL A 566 15.04 -19.22 5.80
CA VAL A 566 16.25 -19.91 6.26
C VAL A 566 16.26 -20.03 7.78
N LYS A 567 15.89 -18.94 8.48
CA LYS A 567 15.83 -18.91 9.93
C LYS A 567 14.85 -19.96 10.47
N THR A 568 13.62 -19.99 9.95
CA THR A 568 12.58 -20.94 10.40
C THR A 568 13.03 -22.38 10.18
N MET A 569 13.66 -22.67 9.05
CA MET A 569 14.20 -24.01 8.78
C MET A 569 15.32 -24.38 9.76
N LEU A 570 16.24 -23.46 10.05
CA LEU A 570 17.35 -23.73 10.98
C LEU A 570 16.89 -23.97 12.42
N THR A 571 15.74 -23.43 12.83
CA THR A 571 15.13 -23.66 14.16
C THR A 571 14.20 -24.87 14.21
N ASP A 572 13.83 -25.45 13.07
CA ASP A 572 12.91 -26.59 13.00
C ASP A 572 13.63 -27.91 13.34
N ALA A 573 12.97 -28.78 14.10
CA ALA A 573 13.55 -30.03 14.59
C ALA A 573 13.96 -31.02 13.48
N VAL A 574 13.38 -30.91 12.28
CA VAL A 574 13.63 -31.80 11.14
C VAL A 574 14.35 -31.05 10.01
N GLN A 575 13.84 -29.88 9.63
CA GLN A 575 14.30 -29.16 8.45
C GLN A 575 15.68 -28.50 8.63
N TYR A 576 16.16 -28.31 9.87
CA TYR A 576 17.49 -27.70 10.09
C TYR A 576 18.60 -28.45 9.34
N LYS A 577 18.48 -29.77 9.21
CA LYS A 577 19.48 -30.63 8.56
C LYS A 577 19.57 -30.41 7.06
N VAL A 578 18.50 -29.90 6.44
CA VAL A 578 18.50 -29.50 5.02
C VAL A 578 19.58 -28.46 4.79
N LEU A 579 19.72 -27.48 5.69
CA LEU A 579 20.63 -26.34 5.54
C LEU A 579 21.85 -26.40 6.44
N SER A 580 21.99 -27.39 7.33
CA SER A 580 23.07 -27.43 8.34
C SER A 580 23.60 -28.83 8.60
N ASN A 581 24.88 -28.92 8.96
CA ASN A 581 25.55 -30.15 9.40
C ASN A 581 25.55 -30.32 10.92
N GLU A 582 24.93 -29.40 11.66
CA GLU A 582 24.75 -29.47 13.13
C GLU A 582 24.08 -30.79 13.57
N THR A 583 24.21 -31.13 14.86
CA THR A 583 23.59 -32.34 15.45
C THR A 583 22.12 -32.14 15.84
N GLY A 584 21.63 -30.91 15.86
CA GLY A 584 20.26 -30.56 16.20
C GLY A 584 19.88 -29.16 15.70
N ALA A 585 18.60 -28.85 15.78
CA ALA A 585 18.05 -27.54 15.43
C ALA A 585 18.75 -26.41 16.19
N MET A 586 18.88 -25.27 15.54
CA MET A 586 19.53 -24.11 16.11
C MET A 586 18.63 -23.42 17.13
N THR A 587 19.15 -23.16 18.32
CA THR A 587 18.46 -22.38 19.35
C THR A 587 18.43 -20.89 19.00
N GLN A 588 19.49 -20.40 18.36
CA GLN A 588 19.63 -19.00 17.95
C GLN A 588 20.44 -18.90 16.65
N PRO A 589 19.79 -18.92 15.47
CA PRO A 589 20.47 -18.76 14.18
C PRO A 589 20.84 -17.28 13.89
N SER A 590 21.36 -16.57 14.88
CA SER A 590 21.69 -15.13 14.82
C SER A 590 22.75 -14.75 15.84
N TYR A 591 23.63 -13.80 15.53
CA TYR A 591 24.58 -13.22 16.49
C TYR A 591 23.98 -12.15 17.41
N VAL A 592 22.75 -11.72 17.15
CA VAL A 592 22.01 -10.80 18.01
C VAL A 592 21.02 -11.62 18.83
N LYS A 593 21.26 -11.72 20.14
CA LYS A 593 20.34 -12.34 21.09
C LYS A 593 19.26 -11.34 21.44
N GLU A 594 18.03 -11.62 21.03
CA GLU A 594 16.87 -10.89 21.52
C GLU A 594 16.43 -11.57 22.81
N THR A 595 16.44 -10.83 23.93
CA THR A 595 16.28 -11.43 25.26
C THR A 595 14.83 -11.43 25.76
N ASN A 596 13.98 -10.56 25.20
CA ASN A 596 12.60 -10.39 25.63
C ASN A 596 11.68 -10.50 24.42
N ALA A 597 10.58 -11.24 24.55
CA ALA A 597 9.50 -11.14 23.59
C ALA A 597 8.98 -9.68 23.60
N PRO A 598 8.59 -9.14 22.44
CA PRO A 598 8.10 -7.78 22.35
C PRO A 598 6.76 -7.63 23.08
N ALA A 599 6.45 -6.40 23.48
CA ALA A 599 5.20 -6.11 24.16
C ALA A 599 4.01 -6.14 23.18
N VAL A 600 2.78 -6.24 23.71
CA VAL A 600 1.58 -6.07 22.90
C VAL A 600 1.57 -4.65 22.34
N PRO A 601 1.34 -4.45 21.02
CA PRO A 601 1.17 -3.11 20.46
C PRO A 601 -0.07 -2.43 21.09
N LYS A 602 0.16 -1.38 21.88
CA LYS A 602 -0.89 -0.56 22.49
C LYS A 602 -1.04 0.81 21.82
N SER A 603 0.08 1.44 21.50
CA SER A 603 0.10 2.72 20.76
C SER A 603 0.23 2.45 19.25
N PHE A 604 -0.91 2.35 18.57
CA PHE A 604 -0.95 2.19 17.12
C PHE A 604 -2.22 2.75 16.47
N GLY A 605 -2.18 2.90 15.15
CA GLY A 605 -3.35 3.27 14.35
C GLY A 605 -3.25 2.81 12.91
N VAL A 606 -4.38 2.93 12.20
CA VAL A 606 -4.55 2.51 10.82
C VAL A 606 -5.12 3.68 10.02
N ARG A 607 -4.43 4.06 8.95
CA ARG A 607 -4.87 5.12 8.04
C ARG A 607 -4.67 4.75 6.59
N SER A 608 -5.39 5.42 5.70
CA SER A 608 -5.13 5.31 4.27
C SER A 608 -3.71 5.77 3.95
N GLU A 609 -3.02 4.95 3.18
CA GLU A 609 -1.73 5.30 2.56
C GLU A 609 -1.91 5.64 1.08
N SER A 610 -2.82 4.93 0.41
CA SER A 610 -3.16 5.12 -1.00
C SER A 610 -4.56 4.57 -1.27
N PRO A 611 -5.13 4.76 -2.47
CA PRO A 611 -6.43 4.18 -2.82
C PRO A 611 -6.52 2.67 -2.62
N THR A 612 -5.41 1.94 -2.56
CA THR A 612 -5.39 0.48 -2.43
C THR A 612 -4.51 -0.01 -1.29
N SER A 613 -4.20 0.85 -0.31
CA SER A 613 -3.35 0.46 0.81
C SER A 613 -3.66 1.21 2.10
N LEU A 614 -3.48 0.52 3.22
CA LEU A 614 -3.53 1.06 4.57
C LEU A 614 -2.14 1.05 5.18
N ARG A 615 -1.76 2.12 5.86
CA ARG A 615 -0.59 2.15 6.72
C ARG A 615 -1.01 1.85 8.16
N VAL A 616 -0.34 0.88 8.75
CA VAL A 616 -0.32 0.66 10.19
C VAL A 616 0.82 1.50 10.76
N VAL A 617 0.50 2.44 11.63
CA VAL A 617 1.48 3.28 12.34
C VAL A 617 1.55 2.76 13.76
N VAL A 618 2.72 2.28 14.18
CA VAL A 618 2.93 1.73 15.52
C VAL A 618 4.06 2.51 16.19
N LYS A 619 3.92 2.80 17.48
CA LYS A 619 5.04 3.33 18.27
C LYS A 619 6.20 2.34 18.21
N PRO A 620 7.43 2.76 17.85
CA PRO A 620 8.56 1.83 17.76
C PRO A 620 8.80 1.09 19.08
N ASP A 621 8.76 -0.26 19.04
CA ASP A 621 9.23 -1.13 20.12
C ASP A 621 10.63 -1.62 19.75
N THR A 622 11.62 -1.33 20.58
CA THR A 622 13.02 -1.72 20.34
C THR A 622 13.25 -3.23 20.41
N ASN A 623 12.30 -3.99 20.96
CA ASN A 623 12.31 -5.44 20.98
C ASN A 623 11.51 -6.05 19.82
N ALA A 624 10.78 -5.27 19.01
CA ALA A 624 10.03 -5.79 17.87
C ALA A 624 10.88 -5.72 16.59
N SER A 625 11.06 -6.86 15.91
CA SER A 625 11.69 -6.88 14.58
C SER A 625 10.66 -6.91 13.45
N GLU A 626 9.47 -7.46 13.70
CA GLU A 626 8.35 -7.50 12.77
C GLU A 626 7.00 -7.41 13.50
N TYR A 627 5.95 -7.08 12.73
CA TYR A 627 4.56 -7.12 13.17
C TYR A 627 3.80 -8.15 12.34
N ILE A 628 3.11 -9.07 13.01
CA ILE A 628 2.15 -9.98 12.39
C ILE A 628 0.80 -9.27 12.40
N VAL A 629 0.30 -8.98 11.20
CA VAL A 629 -0.95 -8.29 10.94
C VAL A 629 -2.01 -9.31 10.58
N TYR A 630 -3.08 -9.36 11.37
CA TYR A 630 -4.28 -10.13 11.09
C TYR A 630 -5.33 -9.19 10.53
N MET A 631 -5.90 -9.52 9.38
CA MET A 631 -6.85 -8.65 8.67
C MET A 631 -8.16 -9.38 8.37
N GLY A 632 -9.26 -8.63 8.38
CA GLY A 632 -10.61 -9.10 8.09
C GLY A 632 -11.49 -8.03 7.46
N LYS A 633 -12.65 -8.43 6.92
CA LYS A 633 -13.64 -7.51 6.31
C LYS A 633 -14.84 -7.21 7.20
N ASP A 634 -15.03 -7.97 8.26
CA ASP A 634 -16.21 -7.89 9.14
C ASP A 634 -15.87 -7.52 10.59
N GLY A 635 -14.59 -7.46 10.97
CA GLY A 635 -14.15 -7.18 12.35
C GLY A 635 -14.43 -8.33 13.34
N LEU A 636 -14.89 -9.48 12.86
CA LEU A 636 -15.13 -10.71 13.62
C LEU A 636 -14.11 -11.78 13.25
N THR A 637 -13.92 -11.98 11.95
CA THR A 637 -13.03 -12.98 11.38
C THR A 637 -11.79 -12.29 10.81
N PHE A 638 -10.61 -12.81 11.15
CA PHE A 638 -9.34 -12.29 10.69
C PHE A 638 -8.57 -13.42 9.97
N THR A 639 -8.99 -13.71 8.75
CA THR A 639 -8.48 -14.85 7.96
C THR A 639 -7.18 -14.55 7.24
N ASP A 640 -6.95 -13.28 6.90
CA ASP A 640 -5.77 -12.86 6.15
C ASP A 640 -4.65 -12.52 7.13
N THR A 641 -3.46 -13.06 6.91
CA THR A 641 -2.28 -12.82 7.76
C THR A 641 -1.11 -12.33 6.93
N LEU A 642 -0.45 -11.26 7.39
CA LEU A 642 0.71 -10.66 6.77
C LEU A 642 1.79 -10.38 7.81
N THR A 643 3.06 -10.64 7.48
CA THR A 643 4.19 -10.22 8.32
C THR A 643 4.83 -8.99 7.73
N LEU A 644 4.89 -7.91 8.50
CA LEU A 644 5.44 -6.62 8.10
C LEU A 644 6.69 -6.28 8.92
N PRO A 645 7.76 -5.74 8.32
CA PRO A 645 8.92 -5.28 9.07
C PRO A 645 8.55 -4.09 9.95
N ALA A 646 9.12 -4.00 11.15
CA ALA A 646 8.81 -2.93 12.10
C ALA A 646 9.06 -1.51 11.54
N ALA A 647 10.01 -1.37 10.61
CA ALA A 647 10.34 -0.10 9.97
C ALA A 647 9.33 0.37 8.90
N ALA A 648 8.44 -0.49 8.40
CA ALA A 648 7.51 -0.15 7.31
C ALA A 648 6.27 -1.07 7.28
N ALA A 649 5.26 -0.77 8.10
CA ALA A 649 4.01 -1.53 8.15
C ALA A 649 2.92 -0.95 7.20
N VAL A 650 3.00 -1.26 5.90
CA VAL A 650 1.96 -0.93 4.91
C VAL A 650 1.28 -2.21 4.39
N ILE A 651 -0.04 -2.28 4.54
CA ILE A 651 -0.91 -3.32 3.98
C ILE A 651 -1.41 -2.84 2.62
N THR A 652 -1.37 -3.69 1.60
CA THR A 652 -1.66 -3.30 0.22
C THR A 652 -2.51 -4.33 -0.50
N GLY A 653 -2.85 -4.08 -1.77
CA GLY A 653 -3.76 -4.93 -2.53
C GLY A 653 -5.21 -4.80 -2.04
N LEU A 654 -5.53 -3.70 -1.36
CA LEU A 654 -6.83 -3.46 -0.77
C LEU A 654 -7.76 -2.78 -1.78
N GLN A 655 -9.05 -3.05 -1.68
CA GLN A 655 -10.07 -2.41 -2.49
C GLN A 655 -10.29 -0.98 -1.97
N THR A 656 -10.22 0.01 -2.87
CA THR A 656 -10.59 1.38 -2.56
C THR A 656 -11.98 1.43 -1.96
N ASP A 657 -12.19 2.32 -0.99
CA ASP A 657 -13.51 2.60 -0.44
C ASP A 657 -14.12 1.47 0.41
N SER A 658 -13.34 0.41 0.70
CA SER A 658 -13.75 -0.74 1.50
C SER A 658 -13.14 -0.70 2.90
N VAL A 659 -13.90 -1.12 3.91
CA VAL A 659 -13.43 -1.17 5.29
C VAL A 659 -12.63 -2.45 5.52
N TYR A 660 -11.46 -2.30 6.12
CA TYR A 660 -10.62 -3.41 6.56
C TYR A 660 -10.33 -3.28 8.05
N TYR A 661 -10.50 -4.38 8.77
CA TYR A 661 -10.24 -4.49 10.20
C TYR A 661 -8.88 -5.14 10.42
N VAL A 662 -8.12 -4.64 11.38
CA VAL A 662 -6.73 -5.04 11.63
C VAL A 662 -6.48 -5.30 13.11
N ARG A 663 -5.76 -6.38 13.40
CA ARG A 663 -5.15 -6.68 14.71
C ARG A 663 -3.66 -6.97 14.53
N LEU A 664 -2.85 -6.70 15.55
CA LEU A 664 -1.40 -6.82 15.50
C LEU A 664 -0.88 -7.77 16.57
N ARG A 665 0.23 -8.44 16.25
CA ARG A 665 1.18 -8.95 17.24
C ARG A 665 2.56 -8.42 16.90
N ALA A 666 3.34 -8.02 17.90
CA ALA A 666 4.76 -7.79 17.69
C ALA A 666 5.49 -9.14 17.77
N SER A 667 6.53 -9.31 16.96
CA SER A 667 7.35 -10.53 16.97
C SER A 667 8.83 -10.21 16.88
N ASN A 668 9.61 -11.07 17.53
CA ASN A 668 11.03 -11.13 17.37
C ASN A 668 11.60 -12.54 17.59
N ASN A 669 12.92 -12.66 17.76
CA ASN A 669 13.57 -13.94 17.98
C ASN A 669 13.26 -14.59 19.34
N ALA A 670 12.81 -13.82 20.34
CA ALA A 670 12.47 -14.30 21.68
C ALA A 670 11.00 -14.74 21.82
N GLY A 671 10.12 -14.32 20.91
CA GLY A 671 8.72 -14.75 20.90
C GLY A 671 7.79 -13.79 20.15
N VAL A 672 6.50 -13.95 20.43
CA VAL A 672 5.43 -13.14 19.85
C VAL A 672 4.54 -12.62 20.97
N SER A 673 4.18 -11.34 20.94
CA SER A 673 3.28 -10.72 21.93
C SER A 673 1.89 -11.35 21.92
N ALA A 674 1.00 -10.98 22.86
CA ALA A 674 -0.45 -11.21 22.67
C ALA A 674 -1.01 -10.33 21.54
N VAL A 675 -2.25 -10.60 21.12
CA VAL A 675 -2.93 -9.87 20.05
C VAL A 675 -3.43 -8.52 20.56
N SER A 676 -3.25 -7.46 19.78
CA SER A 676 -3.79 -6.13 20.06
C SER A 676 -5.32 -6.11 19.94
N GLU A 677 -5.93 -5.00 20.36
CA GLU A 677 -7.29 -4.64 19.96
C GLU A 677 -7.46 -4.55 18.42
N ALA A 678 -8.71 -4.54 17.95
CA ALA A 678 -9.01 -4.33 16.54
C ALA A 678 -9.20 -2.85 16.22
N LEU A 679 -8.50 -2.40 15.18
CA LEU A 679 -8.69 -1.10 14.54
C LEU A 679 -9.19 -1.29 13.10
N ALA A 680 -9.53 -0.20 12.41
CA ALA A 680 -10.09 -0.26 11.06
C ALA A 680 -9.65 0.92 10.18
N GLY A 681 -9.49 0.67 8.88
CA GLY A 681 -9.17 1.71 7.93
C GLY A 681 -9.91 1.54 6.61
N VAL A 682 -10.04 2.65 5.88
CA VAL A 682 -10.58 2.66 4.52
C VAL A 682 -9.51 3.21 3.57
N PRO A 683 -9.04 2.44 2.56
CA PRO A 683 -8.19 2.97 1.51
C PRO A 683 -8.94 4.04 0.71
N ILE A 684 -8.41 5.26 0.65
CA ILE A 684 -9.01 6.39 -0.05
C ILE A 684 -8.09 6.96 -1.11
N ALA A 685 -8.68 7.56 -2.15
CA ALA A 685 -7.96 7.97 -3.36
C ALA A 685 -6.84 8.99 -3.11
N SER A 686 -7.06 9.93 -2.19
CA SER A 686 -6.09 10.94 -1.78
C SER A 686 -6.56 11.68 -0.53
N GLY A 687 -5.61 12.25 0.22
CA GLY A 687 -5.89 13.10 1.37
C GLY A 687 -5.97 12.35 2.70
N THR A 688 -6.19 13.11 3.77
CA THR A 688 -6.46 12.56 5.10
C THR A 688 -7.95 12.22 5.19
N ALA A 689 -8.28 11.08 5.79
CA ALA A 689 -9.67 10.74 6.03
C ALA A 689 -10.34 11.83 6.90
N PRO A 690 -11.55 12.30 6.58
CA PRO A 690 -12.21 13.38 7.31
C PRO A 690 -12.49 13.01 8.77
N ALA A 691 -12.68 11.73 9.09
CA ALA A 691 -12.89 11.27 10.45
C ALA A 691 -11.70 10.48 11.00
N LEU A 692 -11.50 10.58 12.32
CA LEU A 692 -10.66 9.67 13.10
C LEU A 692 -11.53 9.00 14.17
N ILE A 693 -11.61 7.67 14.12
CA ILE A 693 -12.23 6.87 15.16
C ILE A 693 -11.16 6.51 16.18
N VAL A 694 -11.28 7.00 17.40
CA VAL A 694 -10.37 6.74 18.51
C VAL A 694 -10.99 5.67 19.39
N ASN A 695 -10.32 4.53 19.52
CA ASN A 695 -10.68 3.57 20.57
C ASN A 695 -10.02 4.03 21.86
N GLY A 696 -10.81 4.57 22.78
CA GLY A 696 -10.37 5.02 24.11
C GLY A 696 -10.87 4.12 25.22
N PHE A 697 -11.20 2.87 24.88
CA PHE A 697 -11.75 1.89 25.80
C PHE A 697 -10.70 0.83 26.15
N ASP A 698 -10.13 0.96 27.33
CA ASP A 698 -9.02 0.14 27.84
C ASP A 698 -9.47 -0.93 28.85
N ARG A 699 -10.66 -0.76 29.42
CA ARG A 699 -11.18 -1.63 30.48
C ARG A 699 -11.49 -3.06 30.00
N ALA A 700 -10.98 -4.04 30.74
CA ALA A 700 -11.28 -5.45 30.53
C ALA A 700 -12.59 -5.87 31.24
N SER A 701 -13.74 -5.64 30.61
CA SER A 701 -15.06 -6.03 31.12
C SER A 701 -15.61 -7.33 30.50
N ALA A 702 -16.54 -8.00 31.19
CA ALA A 702 -17.15 -9.23 30.68
C ALA A 702 -18.02 -8.92 29.44
N GLY A 703 -17.71 -9.57 28.32
CA GLY A 703 -18.32 -9.26 27.01
C GLY A 703 -17.47 -8.33 26.13
N ASN A 704 -16.40 -7.73 26.67
CA ASN A 704 -15.45 -6.98 25.86
C ASN A 704 -14.74 -7.90 24.85
N THR A 705 -15.01 -7.65 23.57
CA THR A 705 -14.49 -8.41 22.42
C THR A 705 -13.33 -7.70 21.72
N TYR A 706 -12.93 -6.51 22.21
CA TYR A 706 -11.91 -5.63 21.66
C TYR A 706 -12.08 -5.41 20.14
N ASN A 707 -13.33 -5.29 19.68
CA ASN A 707 -13.67 -5.02 18.28
C ASN A 707 -14.88 -4.08 18.12
N PHE A 708 -15.16 -3.23 19.11
CA PHE A 708 -16.25 -2.25 19.08
C PHE A 708 -16.17 -1.25 17.93
N ILE A 709 -14.97 -1.03 17.40
CA ILE A 709 -14.78 -0.27 16.18
C ILE A 709 -15.64 -0.80 15.02
N ARG A 710 -16.03 -2.08 15.00
CA ARG A 710 -16.91 -2.65 13.97
C ARG A 710 -18.22 -1.88 13.83
N GLN A 711 -18.84 -1.51 14.94
CA GLN A 711 -20.12 -0.82 14.95
C GLN A 711 -19.99 0.63 14.49
N HIS A 712 -18.95 1.33 14.95
CA HIS A 712 -18.66 2.72 14.56
C HIS A 712 -18.24 2.78 13.08
N ALA A 713 -17.21 2.04 12.69
CA ALA A 713 -16.73 1.95 11.31
C ALA A 713 -17.84 1.57 10.32
N GLY A 714 -18.69 0.61 10.70
CA GLY A 714 -19.83 0.17 9.88
C GLY A 714 -20.88 1.26 9.69
N ALA A 715 -21.16 2.07 10.73
CA ALA A 715 -22.11 3.18 10.67
C ALA A 715 -21.55 4.38 9.88
N PHE A 716 -20.26 4.69 10.02
CA PHE A 716 -19.56 5.67 9.19
C PHE A 716 -19.61 5.27 7.71
N GLN A 717 -19.26 4.02 7.39
CA GLN A 717 -19.29 3.51 6.02
C GLN A 717 -20.71 3.55 5.42
N ALA A 718 -21.74 3.19 6.19
CA ALA A 718 -23.13 3.22 5.75
C ALA A 718 -23.60 4.63 5.38
N ASN A 719 -22.99 5.67 5.96
CA ASN A 719 -23.26 7.08 5.68
C ASN A 719 -22.23 7.71 4.73
N GLY A 720 -21.42 6.91 4.03
CA GLY A 720 -20.44 7.41 3.06
C GLY A 720 -19.26 8.16 3.67
N MET A 721 -19.07 8.11 4.99
CA MET A 721 -17.98 8.79 5.67
C MET A 721 -16.73 7.90 5.68
N ARG A 722 -15.56 8.51 5.42
CA ARG A 722 -14.27 7.85 5.42
C ARG A 722 -13.51 8.17 6.69
N PHE A 723 -12.80 7.19 7.21
CA PHE A 723 -12.14 7.33 8.49
C PHE A 723 -10.76 6.66 8.50
N ALA A 724 -9.90 7.19 9.35
CA ALA A 724 -8.79 6.46 9.94
C ALA A 724 -9.20 6.02 11.35
N SER A 725 -8.41 5.16 11.98
CA SER A 725 -8.61 4.84 13.39
C SER A 725 -7.30 4.74 14.15
N ALA A 726 -7.34 5.03 15.45
CA ALA A 726 -6.19 4.95 16.33
C ALA A 726 -6.62 4.52 17.73
N THR A 727 -5.69 3.99 18.51
CA THR A 727 -5.86 3.89 19.96
C THR A 727 -5.73 5.29 20.58
N ASN A 728 -6.34 5.51 21.75
CA ASN A 728 -6.11 6.70 22.57
C ASN A 728 -4.61 6.92 22.85
N ASP A 729 -3.86 5.85 23.16
CA ASP A 729 -2.39 5.87 23.31
C ASP A 729 -1.68 6.45 22.08
N ALA A 730 -2.13 6.09 20.87
CA ALA A 730 -1.54 6.61 19.64
C ALA A 730 -1.84 8.10 19.41
N VAL A 731 -2.97 8.60 19.93
CA VAL A 731 -3.32 10.01 19.89
C VAL A 731 -2.49 10.80 20.92
N THR A 732 -2.35 10.29 22.14
CA THR A 732 -1.55 10.94 23.19
C THR A 732 -0.05 10.92 22.89
N ASP A 733 0.46 9.85 22.27
CA ASP A 733 1.84 9.74 21.79
C ASP A 733 2.12 10.57 20.52
N GLY A 734 1.10 11.19 19.92
CA GLY A 734 1.24 12.04 18.73
C GLY A 734 1.48 11.29 17.42
N LEU A 735 1.21 9.97 17.37
CA LEU A 735 1.20 9.22 16.12
C LEU A 735 0.03 9.63 15.22
N PHE A 736 -1.09 10.01 15.85
CA PHE A 736 -2.27 10.57 15.21
C PHE A 736 -2.64 11.90 15.88
N SER A 737 -2.97 12.90 15.07
CA SER A 737 -3.40 14.21 15.57
C SER A 737 -4.87 14.41 15.25
N LEU A 738 -5.69 14.71 16.26
CA LEU A 738 -7.12 15.04 16.08
C LEU A 738 -7.31 16.18 15.07
N GLY A 739 -6.43 17.20 15.10
CA GLY A 739 -6.52 18.39 14.23
C GLY A 739 -6.28 18.15 12.74
N ASN A 740 -5.81 16.95 12.34
CA ASN A 740 -5.70 16.57 10.93
C ASN A 740 -7.02 16.05 10.35
N HIS A 741 -8.05 15.90 11.19
CA HIS A 741 -9.36 15.38 10.86
C HIS A 741 -10.42 16.46 11.16
N THR A 742 -11.56 16.41 10.48
CA THR A 742 -12.69 17.30 10.79
C THR A 742 -13.55 16.73 11.90
N ILE A 743 -13.62 15.39 11.99
CA ILE A 743 -14.45 14.66 12.96
C ILE A 743 -13.55 13.74 13.79
N ALA A 744 -13.77 13.74 15.11
CA ALA A 744 -13.25 12.72 16.02
C ALA A 744 -14.41 11.93 16.61
N ASP A 745 -14.33 10.60 16.58
CA ASP A 745 -15.30 9.68 17.18
C ASP A 745 -14.62 8.89 18.29
N TYR A 746 -14.96 9.18 19.55
CA TYR A 746 -14.38 8.52 20.73
C TYR A 746 -15.28 7.40 21.24
N ILE A 747 -14.76 6.17 21.17
CA ILE A 747 -15.37 4.95 21.71
C ILE A 747 -14.91 4.80 23.16
N LEU A 748 -15.82 4.95 24.12
CA LEU A 748 -15.51 4.84 25.54
C LEU A 748 -16.14 3.61 26.22
N GLY A 749 -17.00 2.83 25.56
CA GLY A 749 -17.54 1.59 26.16
C GLY A 749 -18.07 1.77 27.58
N ASP A 750 -17.65 0.89 28.49
CA ASP A 750 -17.85 1.02 29.95
C ASP A 750 -16.63 1.53 30.72
N GLU A 751 -15.89 2.46 30.11
CA GLU A 751 -14.76 3.14 30.77
C GLU A 751 -15.23 3.82 32.06
N SER A 752 -14.45 3.71 33.13
CA SER A 752 -14.79 4.31 34.43
C SER A 752 -13.55 4.64 35.25
N THR A 753 -13.73 5.01 36.52
CA THR A 753 -12.64 5.38 37.43
C THR A 753 -11.53 4.34 37.58
N ALA A 754 -11.79 3.07 37.24
CA ALA A 754 -10.77 2.02 37.30
C ALA A 754 -9.61 2.26 36.30
N ASP A 755 -9.91 2.83 35.14
CA ASP A 755 -9.04 2.87 33.97
C ASP A 755 -8.95 4.30 33.34
N GLU A 756 -9.60 5.30 33.97
CA GLU A 756 -9.56 6.76 33.70
C GLU A 756 -10.23 7.18 32.37
N THR A 757 -11.51 7.56 32.45
CA THR A 757 -12.26 8.09 31.29
C THR A 757 -11.71 9.45 30.87
N PHE A 758 -11.16 9.57 29.66
CA PHE A 758 -10.43 10.75 29.19
C PHE A 758 -9.34 11.21 30.18
N SER A 759 -8.14 10.67 30.01
CA SER A 759 -6.96 11.15 30.75
C SER A 759 -6.75 12.65 30.59
N ALA A 760 -6.02 13.28 31.52
CA ALA A 760 -5.71 14.71 31.43
C ALA A 760 -5.04 15.12 30.09
N ALA A 761 -4.27 14.22 29.49
CA ALA A 761 -3.65 14.40 28.18
C ALA A 761 -4.71 14.42 27.06
N GLU A 762 -5.63 13.46 27.05
CA GLU A 762 -6.72 13.40 26.08
C GLU A 762 -7.68 14.58 26.21
N GLN A 763 -8.06 14.96 27.43
CA GLN A 763 -8.88 16.15 27.65
C GLN A 763 -8.21 17.38 27.03
N THR A 764 -6.90 17.53 27.17
CA THR A 764 -6.15 18.64 26.57
C THR A 764 -6.24 18.62 25.04
N LEU A 765 -6.05 17.45 24.41
CA LEU A 765 -6.12 17.29 22.96
C LEU A 765 -7.54 17.52 22.42
N VAL A 766 -8.56 16.99 23.09
CA VAL A 766 -9.97 17.15 22.69
C VAL A 766 -10.44 18.59 22.86
N LYS A 767 -10.04 19.28 23.95
CA LYS A 767 -10.29 20.71 24.13
C LYS A 767 -9.72 21.52 22.98
N ALA A 768 -8.44 21.28 22.63
CA ALA A 768 -7.79 21.97 21.53
C ALA A 768 -8.48 21.69 20.17
N PHE A 769 -8.90 20.44 19.94
CA PHE A 769 -9.65 20.05 18.74
C PHE A 769 -10.97 20.82 18.62
N LEU A 770 -11.79 20.83 19.67
CA LEU A 770 -13.07 21.56 19.70
C LEU A 770 -12.90 23.08 19.58
N GLN A 771 -11.88 23.64 20.24
CA GLN A 771 -11.53 25.06 20.15
C GLN A 771 -11.08 25.47 18.74
N GLY A 772 -10.44 24.54 18.02
CA GLY A 772 -10.03 24.67 16.63
C GLY A 772 -11.15 24.45 15.60
N GLY A 773 -12.37 24.13 16.06
CA GLY A 773 -13.54 23.94 15.22
C GLY A 773 -13.80 22.50 14.79
N GLY A 774 -13.19 21.52 15.47
CA GLY A 774 -13.46 20.11 15.25
C GLY A 774 -14.85 19.68 15.72
N ASP A 775 -15.34 18.59 15.12
CA ASP A 775 -16.61 17.95 15.47
C ASP A 775 -16.37 16.65 16.25
N LEU A 776 -16.85 16.58 17.49
CA LEU A 776 -16.69 15.43 18.37
C LEU A 776 -17.97 14.59 18.45
N PHE A 777 -17.89 13.32 18.10
CA PHE A 777 -18.86 12.31 18.53
C PHE A 777 -18.24 11.52 19.69
N VAL A 778 -18.99 11.32 20.76
CA VAL A 778 -18.52 10.54 21.92
C VAL A 778 -19.66 9.76 22.55
N SER A 779 -19.39 8.51 22.91
CA SER A 779 -20.37 7.65 23.56
C SER A 779 -19.71 6.65 24.50
N GLY A 780 -20.35 6.43 25.65
CA GLY A 780 -19.94 5.47 26.67
C GLY A 780 -20.89 5.56 27.86
N CYS A 781 -20.85 4.60 28.76
CA CYS A 781 -21.46 4.72 30.09
C CYS A 781 -20.42 5.15 31.13
N GLU A 782 -20.87 5.49 32.35
CA GLU A 782 -20.02 5.97 33.47
C GLU A 782 -19.13 7.23 33.20
N ILE A 783 -19.26 7.90 32.04
CA ILE A 783 -18.49 9.13 31.72
C ILE A 783 -18.72 10.25 32.75
N GLY A 784 -19.98 10.50 33.11
CA GLY A 784 -20.35 11.50 34.09
C GLY A 784 -20.05 11.04 35.52
N TRP A 785 -20.21 9.73 35.79
CA TRP A 785 -19.76 9.14 37.04
C TRP A 785 -18.27 9.39 37.27
N ASP A 786 -17.44 9.27 36.24
CA ASP A 786 -16.00 9.47 36.36
C ASP A 786 -15.57 10.95 36.37
N LEU A 787 -16.22 11.81 35.56
CA LEU A 787 -15.74 13.18 35.35
C LEU A 787 -16.48 14.27 36.16
N ASP A 788 -17.71 14.02 36.65
CA ASP A 788 -18.52 15.06 37.30
C ASP A 788 -19.29 14.59 38.55
N ARG A 789 -19.08 13.36 39.04
CA ARG A 789 -19.72 12.92 40.29
C ARG A 789 -19.32 13.77 41.50
N PRO A 790 -20.19 13.90 42.51
CA PRO A 790 -19.84 14.65 43.71
C PRO A 790 -18.56 14.13 44.39
N SER A 791 -17.67 15.04 44.76
CA SER A 791 -16.51 14.83 45.66
C SER A 791 -15.35 13.90 45.22
N VAL A 792 -15.33 13.39 43.98
CA VAL A 792 -14.19 12.60 43.47
C VAL A 792 -13.40 13.29 42.34
N PRO A 793 -14.02 13.76 41.25
CA PRO A 793 -13.28 14.26 40.08
C PRO A 793 -12.64 15.63 40.33
N THR A 794 -11.59 15.93 39.58
CA THR A 794 -10.86 17.19 39.67
C THR A 794 -11.67 18.36 39.12
N ALA A 795 -11.21 19.60 39.37
CA ALA A 795 -11.83 20.76 38.75
C ALA A 795 -11.67 20.77 37.22
N ALA A 796 -10.61 20.15 36.70
CA ALA A 796 -10.37 20.04 35.26
C ALA A 796 -11.33 19.04 34.61
N ASP A 797 -11.58 17.91 35.25
CA ASP A 797 -12.55 16.90 34.77
C ASP A 797 -13.95 17.50 34.68
N ARG A 798 -14.36 18.19 35.75
CA ARG A 798 -15.64 18.91 35.78
C ARG A 798 -15.71 19.98 34.71
N ASP A 799 -14.65 20.75 34.48
CA ASP A 799 -14.62 21.76 33.41
C ASP A 799 -14.77 21.11 32.04
N PHE A 800 -14.03 20.03 31.78
CA PHE A 800 -14.11 19.29 30.53
C PHE A 800 -15.53 18.74 30.28
N PHE A 801 -16.09 18.03 31.26
CA PHE A 801 -17.43 17.45 31.15
C PHE A 801 -18.51 18.52 30.95
N ASN A 802 -18.48 19.57 31.79
CA ASN A 802 -19.51 20.62 31.78
C ASN A 802 -19.42 21.56 30.57
N ASN A 803 -18.21 21.93 30.15
CA ASN A 803 -18.02 23.00 29.17
C ASN A 803 -17.62 22.51 27.77
N PHE A 804 -17.07 21.30 27.65
CA PHE A 804 -16.65 20.72 26.37
C PHE A 804 -17.52 19.54 25.94
N LEU A 805 -17.89 18.62 26.84
CA LEU A 805 -18.93 17.62 26.52
C LEU A 805 -20.35 18.17 26.67
N LYS A 806 -20.50 19.35 27.28
CA LYS A 806 -21.78 20.07 27.47
C LYS A 806 -22.78 19.28 28.32
N MET A 807 -22.29 18.41 29.19
CA MET A 807 -23.08 17.56 30.07
C MET A 807 -22.87 17.92 31.53
N LYS A 808 -23.87 17.66 32.36
CA LYS A 808 -23.76 17.69 33.82
C LYS A 808 -24.32 16.41 34.40
N TYR A 809 -23.60 15.80 35.33
CA TYR A 809 -23.99 14.53 35.92
C TYR A 809 -25.23 14.69 36.81
N VAL A 810 -26.13 13.71 36.79
CA VAL A 810 -27.34 13.69 37.62
C VAL A 810 -27.42 12.42 38.46
N ALA A 811 -27.32 11.26 37.83
CA ALA A 811 -27.43 9.96 38.49
C ALA A 811 -26.69 8.89 37.67
N ASP A 812 -26.31 7.80 38.32
CA ASP A 812 -25.46 6.73 37.78
C ASP A 812 -26.23 5.84 36.78
N ALA A 813 -27.55 5.80 36.94
CA ALA A 813 -28.51 5.18 36.04
C ALA A 813 -29.91 5.81 36.24
N PRO A 814 -30.88 5.59 35.35
CA PRO A 814 -32.27 5.95 35.60
C PRO A 814 -32.76 5.38 36.94
N ASN A 815 -33.33 6.24 37.78
CA ASN A 815 -33.72 5.90 39.16
C ASN A 815 -32.56 5.38 40.04
N ASN A 816 -31.31 5.67 39.67
CA ASN A 816 -30.09 5.24 40.34
C ASN A 816 -30.03 3.73 40.61
N THR A 817 -30.57 2.94 39.68
CA THR A 817 -30.67 1.48 39.79
C THR A 817 -30.12 0.82 38.53
N LYS A 818 -29.05 0.02 38.67
CA LYS A 818 -28.44 -0.70 37.55
C LYS A 818 -29.38 -1.67 36.86
N GLN A 819 -29.12 -1.92 35.58
CA GLN A 819 -29.79 -2.96 34.79
C GLN A 819 -31.32 -2.82 34.71
N THR A 820 -31.85 -1.60 34.86
CA THR A 820 -33.29 -1.32 34.78
C THR A 820 -33.72 -0.69 33.47
N THR A 821 -32.76 -0.16 32.70
CA THR A 821 -33.03 0.57 31.46
C THR A 821 -32.07 0.13 30.37
N TYR A 822 -32.64 -0.28 29.23
CA TYR A 822 -31.90 -0.72 28.04
C TYR A 822 -32.43 -0.08 26.75
N GLN A 823 -33.15 1.04 26.88
CA GLN A 823 -33.76 1.76 25.77
C GLN A 823 -33.67 3.27 25.96
N ALA A 824 -33.36 3.97 24.88
CA ALA A 824 -33.41 5.43 24.79
C ALA A 824 -34.18 5.87 23.54
N GLU A 825 -34.74 7.07 23.56
CA GLU A 825 -35.52 7.66 22.48
C GLU A 825 -35.09 9.10 22.19
N VAL A 826 -35.10 9.48 20.92
CA VAL A 826 -34.81 10.85 20.50
C VAL A 826 -35.99 11.78 20.78
N LEU A 827 -35.68 13.00 21.20
CA LEU A 827 -36.68 14.03 21.46
C LEU A 827 -37.20 14.62 20.15
N SER A 828 -38.52 14.83 20.08
CA SER A 828 -39.17 15.48 18.94
C SER A 828 -38.67 16.92 18.75
N GLY A 829 -38.50 17.35 17.50
CA GLY A 829 -38.09 18.73 17.19
C GLY A 829 -36.60 19.01 17.35
N THR A 830 -35.80 17.98 17.58
CA THR A 830 -34.33 18.07 17.63
C THR A 830 -33.71 17.68 16.27
N PRO A 831 -32.42 18.01 16.02
CA PRO A 831 -31.74 17.58 14.79
C PRO A 831 -31.72 16.06 14.56
N PHE A 832 -31.95 15.28 15.62
CA PHE A 832 -31.96 13.82 15.62
C PHE A 832 -33.37 13.22 15.47
N ALA A 833 -34.39 14.04 15.27
CA ALA A 833 -35.76 13.56 15.09
C ALA A 833 -35.84 12.57 13.91
N GLY A 834 -36.58 11.47 14.12
CA GLY A 834 -36.78 10.41 13.13
C GLY A 834 -35.91 9.17 13.34
N VAL A 835 -34.90 9.22 14.22
CA VAL A 835 -34.19 8.01 14.66
C VAL A 835 -35.13 7.15 15.52
N PRO A 836 -35.30 5.84 15.25
CA PRO A 836 -36.11 4.94 16.06
C PRO A 836 -35.59 4.81 17.50
N ALA A 837 -36.39 4.19 18.37
CA ALA A 837 -35.95 3.86 19.72
C ALA A 837 -34.65 3.02 19.69
N MET A 838 -33.67 3.46 20.46
CA MET A 838 -32.33 2.91 20.56
C MET A 838 -32.31 1.87 21.69
N ALA A 839 -32.50 0.61 21.34
CA ALA A 839 -32.31 -0.50 22.27
C ALA A 839 -30.83 -0.88 22.33
N PHE A 840 -30.25 -0.87 23.52
CA PHE A 840 -28.85 -1.18 23.77
C PHE A 840 -28.68 -2.48 24.58
N ASP A 841 -27.50 -3.08 24.49
CA ASP A 841 -27.24 -4.45 24.92
C ASP A 841 -27.34 -4.62 26.44
N ASN A 842 -28.02 -5.69 26.84
CA ASN A 842 -28.19 -6.14 28.22
C ASN A 842 -27.34 -7.38 28.52
N GLY A 843 -26.25 -7.57 27.76
CA GLY A 843 -25.35 -8.71 27.84
C GLY A 843 -25.76 -9.91 26.98
N THR A 844 -26.74 -9.76 26.09
CA THR A 844 -27.26 -10.87 25.27
C THR A 844 -27.03 -10.72 23.76
N HIS A 845 -26.47 -9.60 23.30
CA HIS A 845 -26.28 -9.30 21.87
C HIS A 845 -24.81 -9.20 21.45
N GLY A 846 -23.89 -9.72 22.26
CA GLY A 846 -22.49 -9.92 21.87
C GLY A 846 -21.62 -8.67 21.93
N THR A 847 -22.04 -7.66 22.68
CA THR A 847 -21.20 -6.54 23.13
C THR A 847 -21.02 -6.61 24.64
N ILE A 848 -21.41 -5.57 25.39
CA ILE A 848 -21.34 -5.52 26.86
C ILE A 848 -22.74 -5.35 27.46
N ASP A 849 -22.91 -5.78 28.71
CA ASP A 849 -24.11 -5.44 29.48
C ASP A 849 -23.97 -4.00 30.02
N VAL A 850 -24.77 -3.08 29.51
CA VAL A 850 -24.72 -1.67 29.93
C VAL A 850 -25.44 -1.50 31.28
N GLN A 851 -24.70 -1.73 32.37
CA GLN A 851 -25.29 -1.75 33.72
C GLN A 851 -25.60 -0.36 34.28
N TRP A 852 -24.76 0.63 33.97
CA TRP A 852 -24.80 1.99 34.55
C TRP A 852 -24.80 3.09 33.47
N PRO A 853 -25.87 3.18 32.65
CA PRO A 853 -25.97 4.22 31.65
C PRO A 853 -26.31 5.55 32.33
N ASP A 854 -25.29 6.39 32.55
CA ASP A 854 -25.38 7.68 33.26
C ASP A 854 -26.60 8.50 32.81
N VAL A 855 -27.24 9.15 33.77
CA VAL A 855 -28.24 10.18 33.54
C VAL A 855 -27.57 11.54 33.64
N VAL A 856 -27.68 12.32 32.57
CA VAL A 856 -27.06 13.63 32.47
C VAL A 856 -28.10 14.73 32.23
N ARG A 857 -27.67 15.99 32.28
CA ARG A 857 -28.41 17.15 31.77
C ARG A 857 -27.52 17.96 30.84
N ALA A 858 -28.14 18.70 29.93
CA ALA A 858 -27.41 19.66 29.11
C ALA A 858 -26.88 20.81 29.98
N ASN A 859 -25.65 21.22 29.71
CA ASN A 859 -24.96 22.31 30.40
C ASN A 859 -24.12 23.14 29.40
N GLY A 860 -23.67 24.33 29.80
CA GLY A 860 -22.73 25.13 29.01
C GLY A 860 -23.23 25.51 27.60
N GLY A 861 -24.55 25.62 27.41
CA GLY A 861 -25.20 25.89 26.12
C GLY A 861 -25.60 24.65 25.32
N GLY A 862 -25.32 23.44 25.82
CA GLY A 862 -25.78 22.19 25.20
C GLY A 862 -27.30 22.10 25.12
N VAL A 863 -27.77 21.27 24.18
CA VAL A 863 -29.19 21.02 23.93
C VAL A 863 -29.45 19.52 24.03
N PRO A 864 -30.42 19.08 24.85
CA PRO A 864 -30.76 17.66 24.93
C PRO A 864 -31.37 17.17 23.62
N PHE A 865 -30.98 15.98 23.16
CA PHE A 865 -31.56 15.37 21.95
C PHE A 865 -32.12 13.96 22.15
N ALA A 866 -31.73 13.26 23.22
CA ALA A 866 -32.23 11.93 23.53
C ALA A 866 -32.45 11.75 25.03
N LYS A 867 -33.37 10.86 25.42
CA LYS A 867 -33.63 10.50 26.81
C LYS A 867 -33.82 8.99 26.94
N TYR A 868 -33.67 8.46 28.15
CA TYR A 868 -34.06 7.09 28.44
C TYR A 868 -35.59 6.92 28.33
N THR A 869 -36.03 5.80 27.74
CA THR A 869 -37.45 5.50 27.57
C THR A 869 -38.15 5.44 28.93
N GLY A 870 -39.23 6.20 29.09
CA GLY A 870 -39.97 6.28 30.36
C GLY A 870 -39.39 7.26 31.39
N LEU A 871 -38.22 7.85 31.15
CA LEU A 871 -37.67 8.90 32.01
C LEU A 871 -38.24 10.28 31.60
N ASP A 872 -38.58 11.10 32.60
CA ASP A 872 -38.93 12.50 32.38
C ASP A 872 -37.67 13.32 32.07
N THR A 873 -37.71 14.15 31.02
CA THR A 873 -36.61 15.08 30.68
C THR A 873 -36.27 16.05 31.80
N ALA A 874 -37.21 16.35 32.70
CA ALA A 874 -36.97 17.14 33.90
C ALA A 874 -36.14 16.40 34.95
N SER A 875 -36.06 15.06 34.89
CA SER A 875 -35.20 14.22 35.72
C SER A 875 -33.82 14.04 35.11
N GLY A 876 -33.73 13.95 33.78
CA GLY A 876 -32.48 13.93 33.03
C GLY A 876 -32.66 13.40 31.61
N VAL A 877 -31.55 13.27 30.91
CA VAL A 877 -31.47 12.90 29.48
C VAL A 877 -30.31 11.91 29.25
N SER A 878 -30.27 11.32 28.06
CA SER A 878 -29.26 10.33 27.67
C SER A 878 -28.36 10.79 26.51
N GLY A 879 -28.64 11.98 25.96
CA GLY A 879 -27.84 12.55 24.88
C GLY A 879 -27.95 14.07 24.81
N VAL A 880 -26.79 14.72 24.61
CA VAL A 880 -26.65 16.18 24.49
C VAL A 880 -25.85 16.51 23.24
N CYS A 881 -26.26 17.57 22.54
CA CYS A 881 -25.53 18.10 21.38
C CYS A 881 -25.28 19.61 21.53
N PHE A 882 -24.25 20.11 20.87
CA PHE A 882 -23.92 21.54 20.84
C PHE A 882 -23.13 21.88 19.58
N ALA A 883 -23.34 23.08 19.05
CA ALA A 883 -22.54 23.67 17.98
C ALA A 883 -22.30 25.15 18.30
N GLY A 884 -21.04 25.57 18.34
CA GLY A 884 -20.68 26.93 18.73
C GLY A 884 -19.20 27.09 19.08
N VAL A 885 -18.86 28.25 19.62
CA VAL A 885 -17.49 28.53 20.06
C VAL A 885 -17.29 27.97 21.47
N PHE A 886 -16.29 27.11 21.63
CA PHE A 886 -15.91 26.54 22.92
C PHE A 886 -15.05 27.52 23.74
N PRO A 887 -15.02 27.43 25.08
CA PRO A 887 -14.21 28.31 25.91
C PRO A 887 -12.75 28.32 25.46
N GLY A 888 -12.17 29.51 25.24
CA GLY A 888 -10.79 29.69 24.76
C GLY A 888 -10.59 29.45 23.26
N GLY A 889 -11.61 29.03 22.51
CA GLY A 889 -11.57 28.87 21.06
C GLY A 889 -12.04 30.11 20.29
N THR A 890 -11.75 30.14 19.00
CA THR A 890 -12.22 31.19 18.08
C THR A 890 -13.01 30.63 16.90
N ALA A 891 -12.89 29.32 16.64
CA ALA A 891 -13.67 28.61 15.64
C ALA A 891 -14.93 28.00 16.24
N LYS A 892 -15.95 27.76 15.40
CA LYS A 892 -17.12 26.97 15.80
C LYS A 892 -16.77 25.51 15.67
N GLY A 893 -16.90 24.76 16.76
CA GLY A 893 -16.86 23.30 16.74
C GLY A 893 -18.22 22.74 17.16
N SER A 894 -18.33 21.42 17.19
CA SER A 894 -19.55 20.74 17.61
C SER A 894 -19.26 19.53 18.49
N VAL A 895 -20.22 19.16 19.33
CA VAL A 895 -20.19 17.89 20.08
C VAL A 895 -21.55 17.21 20.03
N VAL A 896 -21.54 15.90 19.83
CA VAL A 896 -22.68 14.99 20.02
C VAL A 896 -22.22 13.93 21.02
N ALA A 897 -22.81 13.95 22.21
CA ALA A 897 -22.40 13.10 23.31
C ALA A 897 -23.57 12.24 23.81
N LEU A 898 -23.33 10.94 23.98
CA LEU A 898 -24.27 9.95 24.52
C LEU A 898 -23.74 9.42 25.86
N SER A 899 -24.64 9.22 26.83
CA SER A 899 -24.29 8.65 28.15
C SER A 899 -24.54 7.13 28.24
N PHE A 900 -24.59 6.49 27.08
CA PHE A 900 -24.50 5.03 26.93
C PHE A 900 -23.69 4.72 25.65
N PRO A 901 -23.09 3.52 25.54
CA PRO A 901 -22.15 3.22 24.45
C PRO A 901 -22.88 2.97 23.12
N PHE A 902 -22.49 3.67 22.05
CA PHE A 902 -23.13 3.56 20.72
C PHE A 902 -23.05 2.16 20.12
N GLU A 903 -21.92 1.48 20.32
CA GLU A 903 -21.63 0.13 19.85
C GLU A 903 -22.59 -0.92 20.41
N THR A 904 -23.23 -0.64 21.55
CA THR A 904 -24.17 -1.56 22.21
C THR A 904 -25.59 -1.47 21.65
N ILE A 905 -25.92 -0.46 20.84
CA ILE A 905 -27.21 -0.36 20.15
C ILE A 905 -27.27 -1.51 19.14
N TYR A 906 -27.85 -2.67 19.47
CA TYR A 906 -27.64 -3.89 18.69
C TYR A 906 -28.27 -3.84 17.29
N THR A 907 -29.31 -3.01 17.09
CA THR A 907 -29.96 -2.85 15.78
C THR A 907 -29.11 -1.98 14.84
N LYS A 908 -28.52 -2.60 13.82
CA LYS A 908 -27.63 -1.92 12.86
C LYS A 908 -28.28 -0.71 12.19
N SER A 909 -29.51 -0.82 11.69
CA SER A 909 -30.17 0.29 10.99
C SER A 909 -30.40 1.50 11.89
N VAL A 910 -30.61 1.29 13.19
CA VAL A 910 -30.76 2.38 14.17
C VAL A 910 -29.42 3.08 14.41
N ARG A 911 -28.32 2.31 14.53
CA ARG A 911 -26.96 2.87 14.58
C ARG A 911 -26.62 3.70 13.34
N ASP A 912 -26.90 3.16 12.16
CA ASP A 912 -26.63 3.84 10.89
C ASP A 912 -27.39 5.18 10.82
N GLN A 913 -28.67 5.21 11.23
CA GLN A 913 -29.48 6.43 11.23
C GLN A 913 -29.04 7.46 12.28
N LEU A 914 -28.68 7.02 13.48
CA LEU A 914 -28.17 7.90 14.53
C LEU A 914 -26.84 8.55 14.12
N MET A 915 -25.91 7.76 13.57
CA MET A 915 -24.64 8.27 13.05
C MET A 915 -24.89 9.24 11.88
N GLY A 916 -25.80 8.91 10.96
CA GLY A 916 -26.19 9.81 9.88
C GLY A 916 -26.69 11.16 10.39
N LYS A 917 -27.53 11.18 11.43
CA LYS A 917 -27.97 12.43 12.07
C LYS A 917 -26.85 13.21 12.75
N ALA A 918 -25.89 12.53 13.38
CA ALA A 918 -24.72 13.21 13.93
C ALA A 918 -23.89 13.88 12.82
N LEU A 919 -23.65 13.18 11.71
CA LEU A 919 -22.91 13.72 10.56
C LEU A 919 -23.65 14.89 9.88
N GLU A 920 -24.98 14.80 9.73
CA GLU A 920 -25.82 15.90 9.25
C GLU A 920 -25.72 17.14 10.17
N PHE A 921 -25.72 16.92 11.49
CA PHE A 921 -25.58 17.98 12.48
C PHE A 921 -24.22 18.68 12.37
N PHE A 922 -23.12 17.91 12.27
CA PHE A 922 -21.77 18.43 12.06
C PHE A 922 -21.64 19.24 10.76
N ALA A 923 -22.16 18.71 9.64
CA ALA A 923 -22.14 19.41 8.35
C ALA A 923 -22.92 20.74 8.42
N ALA A 924 -24.08 20.75 9.08
CA ALA A 924 -24.89 21.95 9.24
C ALA A 924 -24.21 23.02 10.12
N ALA A 925 -23.48 22.61 11.16
CA ALA A 925 -22.75 23.52 12.04
C ALA A 925 -21.62 24.27 11.30
N ASN A 926 -20.98 23.62 10.32
CA ASN A 926 -19.82 24.15 9.59
C ASN A 926 -20.16 24.97 8.33
N SER A 927 -21.42 24.94 7.87
CA SER A 927 -21.84 25.51 6.58
C SER A 927 -22.07 27.04 6.57
N VAL A 928 -21.29 27.84 7.31
CA VAL A 928 -21.39 29.31 7.29
C VAL A 928 -20.27 29.95 6.46
N SER A 929 -20.36 29.76 5.14
CA SER A 929 -19.97 30.80 4.16
C SER A 929 -20.83 30.68 2.90
N GLY A 930 -21.77 31.63 2.75
CA GLY A 930 -22.42 32.08 1.51
C GLY A 930 -22.93 31.05 0.49
N GLU A 931 -24.14 30.56 0.68
CA GLU A 931 -25.31 30.70 -0.23
C GLU A 931 -26.45 29.85 0.38
N PRO A 932 -27.60 30.42 0.78
CA PRO A 932 -28.71 29.62 1.25
C PRO A 932 -29.24 28.78 0.09
N LEU A 933 -29.48 27.48 0.33
CA LEU A 933 -30.32 26.67 -0.55
C LEU A 933 -31.58 27.49 -0.86
N ALA A 934 -31.72 27.92 -2.12
CA ALA A 934 -32.83 28.76 -2.54
C ALA A 934 -34.13 28.02 -2.19
N PRO A 935 -34.99 28.58 -1.34
CA PRO A 935 -36.21 27.92 -0.94
C PRO A 935 -37.10 27.74 -2.17
N GLU A 936 -37.56 26.50 -2.42
CA GLU A 936 -38.36 26.16 -3.61
C GLU A 936 -39.69 26.93 -3.73
N ARG A 937 -40.12 27.64 -2.68
CA ARG A 937 -41.42 28.34 -2.62
C ARG A 937 -41.38 29.66 -1.84
N PHE A 938 -42.10 30.66 -2.36
CA PHE A 938 -42.46 31.88 -1.63
C PHE A 938 -43.39 31.58 -0.44
N THR A 939 -42.97 31.90 0.79
CA THR A 939 -43.77 31.66 2.00
C THR A 939 -43.58 32.76 3.04
N LEU A 940 -44.67 33.25 3.64
CA LEU A 940 -44.63 34.03 4.90
C LEU A 940 -45.06 33.11 6.06
N HIS A 941 -44.14 32.85 6.98
CA HIS A 941 -44.42 32.02 8.15
C HIS A 941 -45.19 32.80 9.21
N GLN A 942 -45.87 32.08 10.09
CA GLN A 942 -46.48 32.69 11.26
C GLN A 942 -45.38 33.31 12.14
N ASN A 943 -45.56 34.54 12.60
CA ASN A 943 -44.61 35.16 13.52
C ASN A 943 -44.52 34.34 14.81
N TYR A 944 -43.33 34.26 15.41
CA TYR A 944 -43.13 33.54 16.67
C TYR A 944 -42.35 34.40 17.68
N PRO A 945 -42.84 34.52 18.93
CA PRO A 945 -44.12 33.99 19.42
C PRO A 945 -45.36 34.67 18.78
N ASN A 946 -46.53 34.03 18.81
CA ASN A 946 -47.83 34.63 18.49
C ASN A 946 -48.95 33.93 19.32
N PRO A 947 -49.57 34.59 20.32
CA PRO A 947 -49.40 36.00 20.67
C PRO A 947 -47.98 36.36 21.12
N PHE A 948 -47.58 37.62 20.94
CA PHE A 948 -46.24 38.13 21.31
C PHE A 948 -46.30 39.28 22.31
N ASN A 949 -45.24 39.44 23.10
CA ASN A 949 -45.10 40.49 24.11
C ASN A 949 -43.63 40.95 24.29
N PRO A 950 -43.28 42.20 23.99
CA PRO A 950 -43.79 43.00 22.88
C PRO A 950 -43.06 42.68 21.57
N SER A 951 -42.12 41.74 21.56
CA SER A 951 -41.27 41.41 20.40
C SER A 951 -41.59 40.04 19.80
N THR A 952 -41.52 39.95 18.48
CA THR A 952 -41.73 38.70 17.73
C THR A 952 -40.84 38.64 16.50
N THR A 953 -40.54 37.43 16.04
CA THR A 953 -39.75 37.21 14.84
C THR A 953 -40.66 36.82 13.69
N ILE A 954 -40.56 37.53 12.55
CA ILE A 954 -41.28 37.25 11.32
C ILE A 954 -40.30 36.65 10.31
N SER A 955 -40.50 35.37 9.97
CA SER A 955 -39.68 34.66 8.99
C SER A 955 -40.41 34.47 7.66
N TYR A 956 -39.70 34.60 6.55
CA TYR A 956 -40.24 34.39 5.21
C TYR A 956 -39.19 33.84 4.24
N SER A 957 -39.66 33.25 3.14
CA SER A 957 -38.84 32.76 2.04
C SER A 957 -39.27 33.39 0.73
N ILE A 958 -38.31 33.73 -0.13
CA ILE A 958 -38.54 34.14 -1.51
C ILE A 958 -37.80 33.21 -2.47
N GLU A 959 -38.52 32.74 -3.48
CA GLU A 959 -38.06 31.74 -4.46
C GLU A 959 -37.18 32.33 -5.59
N LYS A 960 -37.29 33.64 -5.83
CA LYS A 960 -36.55 34.37 -6.87
C LYS A 960 -36.08 35.71 -6.34
N SER A 961 -34.88 36.11 -6.77
CA SER A 961 -34.32 37.42 -6.46
C SER A 961 -35.22 38.54 -7.00
N GLY A 962 -35.51 39.55 -6.19
CA GLY A 962 -36.45 40.60 -6.56
C GLY A 962 -36.67 41.67 -5.48
N PRO A 963 -37.43 42.74 -5.77
CA PRO A 963 -37.84 43.71 -4.77
C PRO A 963 -38.81 43.05 -3.77
N VAL A 964 -38.50 43.19 -2.48
CA VAL A 964 -39.28 42.65 -1.36
C VAL A 964 -39.74 43.77 -0.44
N SER A 965 -41.02 43.73 -0.07
CA SER A 965 -41.57 44.60 0.98
C SER A 965 -42.26 43.78 2.07
N LEU A 966 -41.94 44.03 3.34
CA LEU A 966 -42.61 43.47 4.50
C LEU A 966 -43.17 44.61 5.35
N ILE A 967 -44.49 44.70 5.49
CA ILE A 967 -45.17 45.81 6.16
C ILE A 967 -46.15 45.25 7.21
N VAL A 968 -46.18 45.88 8.39
CA VAL A 968 -47.17 45.59 9.44
C VAL A 968 -48.28 46.65 9.41
N TYR A 969 -49.53 46.20 9.42
CA TYR A 969 -50.73 47.01 9.47
C TYR A 969 -51.51 46.75 10.77
N ASP A 970 -52.29 47.74 11.21
CA ASP A 970 -53.26 47.55 12.29
C ASP A 970 -54.58 46.93 11.78
N ALA A 971 -55.52 46.67 12.69
CA ALA A 971 -56.81 46.07 12.36
C ALA A 971 -57.70 46.95 11.44
N LEU A 972 -57.40 48.24 11.28
CA LEU A 972 -58.09 49.17 10.38
C LEU A 972 -57.40 49.27 9.01
N GLY A 973 -56.31 48.54 8.80
CA GLY A 973 -55.53 48.58 7.56
C GLY A 973 -54.58 49.78 7.47
N ARG A 974 -54.35 50.51 8.56
CA ARG A 974 -53.36 51.60 8.59
C ARG A 974 -51.97 51.00 8.72
N GLU A 975 -51.02 51.51 7.93
CA GLU A 975 -49.63 51.08 8.01
C GLU A 975 -49.03 51.49 9.36
N VAL A 976 -48.54 50.51 10.10
CA VAL A 976 -47.89 50.71 11.40
C VAL A 976 -46.39 50.85 11.21
N ARG A 977 -45.78 49.95 10.42
CA ARG A 977 -44.34 49.97 10.16
C ARG A 977 -43.96 49.14 8.94
N GLN A 978 -43.14 49.72 8.06
CA GLN A 978 -42.41 48.97 7.04
C GLN A 978 -41.13 48.38 7.64
N LEU A 979 -41.03 47.05 7.62
CA LEU A 979 -39.91 46.30 8.17
C LEU A 979 -38.83 46.00 7.14
N VAL A 980 -39.23 45.86 5.87
CA VAL A 980 -38.33 45.57 4.73
C VAL A 980 -38.84 46.32 3.51
N ALA A 981 -37.93 46.94 2.76
CA ALA A 981 -38.19 47.62 1.48
C ALA A 981 -36.92 47.62 0.61
N THR A 982 -36.47 46.45 0.19
CA THR A 982 -35.19 46.33 -0.54
C THR A 982 -35.21 45.18 -1.55
N HIS A 983 -34.23 45.15 -2.44
CA HIS A 983 -33.98 44.02 -3.32
C HIS A 983 -33.28 42.91 -2.54
N GLN A 984 -33.81 41.68 -2.60
CA GLN A 984 -33.26 40.53 -1.89
C GLN A 984 -33.04 39.36 -2.86
N PRO A 985 -31.93 38.59 -2.74
CA PRO A 985 -31.74 37.36 -3.50
C PRO A 985 -32.71 36.24 -3.08
N ALA A 986 -32.87 35.19 -3.90
CA ALA A 986 -33.64 34.02 -3.49
C ALA A 986 -33.08 33.45 -2.17
N GLY A 987 -33.92 33.23 -1.17
CA GLY A 987 -33.44 32.90 0.17
C GLY A 987 -34.51 32.94 1.26
N ARG A 988 -34.12 32.53 2.47
CA ARG A 988 -34.91 32.67 3.69
C ARG A 988 -34.42 33.86 4.49
N TYR A 989 -35.36 34.63 5.04
CA TYR A 989 -35.12 35.87 5.76
C TYR A 989 -35.92 35.87 7.06
N SER A 990 -35.42 36.61 8.04
CA SER A 990 -36.09 36.81 9.32
C SER A 990 -35.90 38.23 9.80
N VAL A 991 -36.97 38.86 10.28
CA VAL A 991 -36.94 40.22 10.82
C VAL A 991 -37.67 40.26 12.16
N THR A 992 -37.04 40.87 13.15
CA THR A 992 -37.64 41.11 14.46
C THR A 992 -38.55 42.34 14.41
N PHE A 993 -39.78 42.19 14.89
CA PHE A 993 -40.74 43.28 15.07
C PHE A 993 -40.93 43.55 16.55
N ASP A 994 -40.60 44.77 16.97
CA ASP A 994 -40.87 45.29 18.31
C ASP A 994 -42.13 46.15 18.29
N GLY A 995 -43.15 45.69 19.03
CA GLY A 995 -44.44 46.35 19.22
C GLY A 995 -44.56 47.09 20.55
N ALA A 996 -43.47 47.40 21.26
CA ALA A 996 -43.52 48.04 22.57
C ALA A 996 -44.21 49.42 22.56
N SER A 997 -44.29 50.13 21.43
CA SER A 997 -45.04 51.39 21.33
C SER A 997 -46.51 51.21 20.90
N LEU A 998 -46.98 49.97 20.73
CA LEU A 998 -48.30 49.66 20.17
C LEU A 998 -49.27 49.13 21.24
N ALA A 999 -50.57 49.32 21.03
CA ALA A 999 -51.61 48.77 21.91
C ALA A 999 -51.76 47.25 21.73
N SER A 1000 -52.13 46.52 22.78
CA SER A 1000 -52.54 45.11 22.68
C SER A 1000 -53.67 44.98 21.65
N GLY A 1001 -53.56 44.01 20.75
CA GLY A 1001 -54.53 43.89 19.65
C GLY A 1001 -54.02 43.06 18.47
N VAL A 1002 -54.86 43.01 17.44
CA VAL A 1002 -54.57 42.29 16.19
C VAL A 1002 -53.85 43.19 15.21
N TYR A 1003 -52.76 42.67 14.64
CA TYR A 1003 -51.99 43.29 13.56
C TYR A 1003 -51.86 42.32 12.39
N TYR A 1004 -51.54 42.82 11.21
CA TYR A 1004 -51.35 42.01 10.00
C TYR A 1004 -49.99 42.30 9.38
N CYS A 1005 -49.19 41.25 9.21
CA CYS A 1005 -47.95 41.32 8.46
C CYS A 1005 -48.19 40.94 7.00
N VAL A 1006 -47.78 41.78 6.06
CA VAL A 1006 -47.92 41.57 4.62
C VAL A 1006 -46.55 41.56 3.96
N LEU A 1007 -46.23 40.44 3.31
CA LEU A 1007 -45.03 40.27 2.49
C LEU A 1007 -45.41 40.38 1.01
N ARG A 1008 -44.65 41.14 0.23
CA ARG A 1008 -44.72 41.17 -1.25
C ARG A 1008 -43.34 40.92 -1.83
N ALA A 1009 -43.24 40.05 -2.83
CA ALA A 1009 -42.04 39.85 -3.64
C ALA A 1009 -42.45 39.62 -5.11
N GLY A 1010 -42.17 40.59 -5.98
CA GLY A 1010 -42.64 40.56 -7.38
C GLY A 1010 -44.16 40.49 -7.49
N ARG A 1011 -44.70 39.39 -8.07
CA ARG A 1011 -46.16 39.15 -8.20
C ARG A 1011 -46.77 38.40 -7.02
N ASN A 1012 -45.96 37.87 -6.10
CA ASN A 1012 -46.42 37.06 -4.97
C ASN A 1012 -46.68 37.95 -3.74
N GLN A 1013 -47.78 37.70 -3.04
CA GLN A 1013 -48.15 38.38 -1.80
C GLN A 1013 -48.68 37.37 -0.78
N ALA A 1014 -48.28 37.51 0.49
CA ALA A 1014 -48.79 36.71 1.60
C ALA A 1014 -49.06 37.58 2.82
N THR A 1015 -50.06 37.20 3.63
CA THR A 1015 -50.47 37.93 4.83
C THR A 1015 -50.60 36.99 6.03
N ARG A 1016 -50.14 37.43 7.21
CA ARG A 1016 -50.27 36.71 8.48
C ARG A 1016 -50.82 37.61 9.58
N LYS A 1017 -51.75 37.07 10.35
CA LYS A 1017 -52.33 37.71 11.54
C LYS A 1017 -51.37 37.57 12.70
N MET A 1018 -51.08 38.67 13.38
CA MET A 1018 -50.26 38.76 14.58
C MET A 1018 -51.14 39.26 15.73
N LEU A 1019 -50.91 38.78 16.95
CA LEU A 1019 -51.64 39.17 18.15
C LEU A 1019 -50.62 39.67 19.18
N LEU A 1020 -50.62 40.98 19.43
CA LEU A 1020 -49.82 41.59 20.49
C LEU A 1020 -50.63 41.50 21.79
N VAL A 1021 -50.05 40.87 22.81
CA VAL A 1021 -50.61 40.81 24.16
C VAL A 1021 -49.59 41.44 25.09
N ARG A 1022 -49.94 42.55 25.72
CA ARG A 1022 -49.16 43.09 26.84
C ARG A 1022 -49.56 42.46 28.15
#